data_AF-A0A1E7GKT0-F1
#
_entry.id   AF-A0A1E7GKT0-F1
#
_cell.length_a   1.000
_cell.length_b   1.000
_cell.length_c   1.000
_cell.angle_alpha   90.00
_cell.angle_beta   90.00
_cell.angle_gamma   90.00
#
_symmetry.space_group_name_H-M   'P 1'
#
loop_
_entity.id
_entity.type
_entity.pdbx_description
1 polymer ?
#
loop_
_entity_poly.entity_id
_entity_poly.type
_entity_poly.pdbx_seq_one_letter_code
_entity_poly.pdbx_strand_id
1 'polypeptide(L)'
;LPGSVKKQHKNIAALFDGDTSPYMRSKIRKNPPPVILTNPEMVHLSILPYHDSWAQLFKKLRYIVIDEVHSYRGIFGSHMAWVIRRLRRIASHYGSHPTFILLSATIGNPGELGRLLLNSPVRVIDKSGAPQAEKNMLMLNPWDSAAYTASQLLEAAVKRGLRTIVYTQSRKMTELINLWTSPKLGDLASKLSSYRAGFLPEERREIEKQLFSGNLLGVISTSALELGIDIGDLDLCILVGYPGSIMATWQRGGRVGRGIRKSAIVMIAQEDALDQHFMKQPEDFFRRSPESAVLNPENMVIMDQHLHCCAAELTLDSSEPLLKNKVIQQQIAALTLKGILLETESGGIWLSSRKQPQRFVNLRGGGNQIAIISNESGEIIGEIDSGRALKECHPEAVYLHRGTTWVVERLDLIAREVVVRQDKPNYFTRPMSNKRTEILELIDKKSSYGVDVSFGRLKVTEKVTGFQKRSSLTHKLISTNPLDLPEQTIETEGMWIDLPEEIRTLLEKNKYHFMGAIHAMEHAMIALFPLLVLCDRNDIGGISCPLHEQTERASVFIYDGYPGGVGLAKEAFLKVDKLLDQGRETVSSCGCDTGCPSCVHSPKCGSGNRPIDKRACLALFEEILNTPLKQGDFEQLFSRKKRNEKVASFTVESNKGRGIDALPSRFGVFDLETIRSAEEVGGWNKCENMGVSVGVIYDSQLDDCITYLEHEIHALIEHLQSLDLVIGFNNRRFDNRVLSGYSNINLNNLPTLDLLEEVHGYLGYRLSLNRLAEATLGIEKTADGLQALKWYKEGKIDLIQQYCRKDVEITRDLLYHGLERGYFLFTNRAKQKVRLPLALDETIATILKKVKK
;
A
#
# COMPACT_ATOMS: atom_id res chain seq x y z
N LEU A 1 32.79 -25.83 -11.13
CA LEU A 1 33.27 -26.54 -9.92
C LEU A 1 34.18 -27.70 -10.32
N PRO A 2 35.39 -27.80 -9.74
CA PRO A 2 36.31 -28.92 -9.95
C PRO A 2 35.66 -30.29 -9.62
N GLY A 3 36.10 -31.35 -10.31
CA GLY A 3 35.46 -32.67 -10.26
C GLY A 3 35.44 -33.37 -8.90
N SER A 4 36.36 -33.03 -8.00
CA SER A 4 36.43 -33.55 -6.62
C SER A 4 35.27 -33.05 -5.74
N VAL A 5 34.87 -31.77 -5.90
CA VAL A 5 33.77 -31.15 -5.13
C VAL A 5 32.41 -31.68 -5.57
N LYS A 6 32.24 -31.98 -6.87
CA LYS A 6 31.01 -32.59 -7.42
C LYS A 6 30.75 -34.00 -6.90
N LYS A 7 31.79 -34.78 -6.58
CA LYS A 7 31.67 -36.16 -6.08
C LYS A 7 31.33 -36.24 -4.59
N GLN A 8 31.76 -35.29 -3.76
CA GLN A 8 31.50 -35.29 -2.31
C GLN A 8 30.17 -34.64 -1.90
N HIS A 9 29.62 -33.74 -2.73
CA HIS A 9 28.37 -33.04 -2.39
C HIS A 9 27.42 -33.03 -3.59
N LYS A 10 26.61 -34.09 -3.74
CA LYS A 10 25.60 -34.17 -4.80
C LYS A 10 24.54 -33.05 -4.74
N ASN A 11 24.35 -32.37 -3.60
CA ASN A 11 23.36 -31.29 -3.40
C ASN A 11 23.93 -30.11 -2.59
N ILE A 12 24.81 -29.28 -3.16
CA ILE A 12 25.36 -28.09 -2.47
C ILE A 12 24.33 -26.95 -2.39
N ALA A 13 23.44 -26.86 -3.39
CA ALA A 13 22.43 -25.81 -3.48
C ALA A 13 21.06 -26.39 -3.82
N ALA A 14 19.99 -25.72 -3.37
CA ALA A 14 18.64 -25.96 -3.86
C ALA A 14 17.89 -24.65 -4.11
N LEU A 15 16.99 -24.68 -5.09
CA LEU A 15 16.01 -23.63 -5.34
C LEU A 15 14.80 -23.82 -4.42
N PHE A 16 14.36 -22.72 -3.80
CA PHE A 16 13.20 -22.68 -2.92
C PHE A 16 12.36 -21.44 -3.24
N ASP A 17 11.43 -21.59 -4.16
CA ASP A 17 10.58 -20.52 -4.70
C ASP A 17 9.11 -20.99 -4.85
N GLY A 18 8.28 -20.17 -5.49
CA GLY A 18 6.88 -20.44 -5.80
C GLY A 18 6.65 -21.67 -6.70
N ASP A 19 7.62 -21.97 -7.57
CA ASP A 19 7.56 -23.08 -8.54
C ASP A 19 8.06 -24.41 -7.96
N THR A 20 8.72 -24.37 -6.80
CA THR A 20 9.20 -25.56 -6.10
C THR A 20 8.03 -26.41 -5.59
N SER A 21 7.95 -27.68 -6.02
CA SER A 21 6.84 -28.57 -5.66
C SER A 21 6.72 -28.78 -4.13
N PRO A 22 5.51 -29.04 -3.60
CA PRO A 22 5.31 -29.28 -2.16
C PRO A 22 6.20 -30.40 -1.60
N TYR A 23 6.40 -31.48 -2.37
CA TYR A 23 7.30 -32.58 -2.03
C TYR A 23 8.74 -32.11 -1.88
N MET A 24 9.27 -31.34 -2.84
CA MET A 24 10.62 -30.81 -2.79
C MET A 24 10.80 -29.80 -1.64
N ARG A 25 9.82 -28.93 -1.39
CA ARG A 25 9.83 -28.02 -0.24
C ARG A 25 9.90 -28.75 1.10
N SER A 26 9.21 -29.87 1.24
CA SER A 26 9.27 -30.72 2.44
C SER A 26 10.65 -31.35 2.61
N LYS A 27 11.23 -31.86 1.51
CA LYS A 27 12.56 -32.46 1.49
C LYS A 27 13.67 -31.44 1.85
N ILE A 28 13.62 -30.25 1.27
CA ILE A 28 14.58 -29.16 1.55
C ILE A 28 14.48 -28.71 3.01
N ARG A 29 13.26 -28.59 3.58
CA ARG A 29 13.11 -28.23 5.00
C ARG A 29 13.67 -29.27 5.96
N LYS A 30 13.44 -30.55 5.69
CA LYS A 30 13.94 -31.65 6.54
C LYS A 30 15.47 -31.77 6.53
N ASN A 31 16.10 -31.49 5.40
CA ASN A 31 17.55 -31.53 5.24
C ASN A 31 18.03 -30.37 4.36
N PRO A 32 18.17 -29.16 4.93
CA PRO A 32 18.50 -27.97 4.16
C PRO A 32 19.93 -28.08 3.59
N PRO A 33 20.12 -27.79 2.29
CA PRO A 33 21.45 -27.77 1.69
C PRO A 33 22.27 -26.56 2.21
N PRO A 34 23.60 -26.58 2.02
CA PRO A 34 24.47 -25.47 2.40
C PRO A 34 24.10 -24.11 1.77
N VAL A 35 23.52 -24.11 0.57
CA VAL A 35 23.09 -22.90 -0.16
C VAL A 35 21.62 -23.03 -0.54
N ILE A 36 20.83 -22.01 -0.21
CA ILE A 36 19.43 -21.92 -0.62
C ILE A 36 19.28 -20.68 -1.49
N LEU A 37 18.77 -20.89 -2.71
CA LEU A 37 18.39 -19.83 -3.64
C LEU A 37 16.88 -19.63 -3.48
N THR A 38 16.47 -18.43 -3.11
CA THR A 38 15.07 -18.11 -2.82
C THR A 38 14.73 -16.69 -3.23
N ASN A 39 13.45 -16.32 -3.14
CA ASN A 39 12.97 -14.96 -3.39
C ASN A 39 12.41 -14.32 -2.10
N PRO A 40 12.27 -12.99 -2.05
CA PRO A 40 11.75 -12.29 -0.87
C PRO A 40 10.38 -12.80 -0.40
N GLU A 41 9.51 -13.18 -1.34
CA GLU A 41 8.18 -13.71 -1.06
C GLU A 41 8.25 -15.02 -0.26
N MET A 42 9.12 -15.96 -0.65
CA MET A 42 9.30 -17.21 0.09
C MET A 42 9.98 -17.00 1.43
N VAL A 43 10.91 -16.03 1.54
CA VAL A 43 11.46 -15.63 2.85
C VAL A 43 10.32 -15.16 3.76
N HIS A 44 9.47 -14.27 3.26
CA HIS A 44 8.35 -13.68 3.98
C HIS A 44 7.23 -14.67 4.34
N LEU A 45 6.84 -15.54 3.41
CA LEU A 45 5.67 -16.40 3.53
C LEU A 45 5.98 -17.78 4.12
N SER A 46 7.21 -18.29 3.95
CA SER A 46 7.54 -19.70 4.22
C SER A 46 8.77 -19.93 5.10
N ILE A 47 9.73 -18.99 5.16
CA ILE A 47 10.95 -19.17 5.96
C ILE A 47 10.80 -18.52 7.33
N LEU A 48 10.51 -17.21 7.36
CA LEU A 48 10.37 -16.47 8.61
C LEU A 48 9.22 -16.97 9.51
N PRO A 49 7.95 -17.08 9.05
CA PRO A 49 6.84 -17.50 9.91
C PRO A 49 6.91 -18.97 10.37
N TYR A 50 7.80 -19.77 9.78
CA TYR A 50 8.01 -21.16 10.12
C TYR A 50 9.47 -21.43 10.49
N HIS A 51 10.13 -20.46 11.11
CA HIS A 51 11.57 -20.48 11.39
C HIS A 51 12.01 -21.70 12.20
N ASP A 52 11.14 -22.27 13.03
CA ASP A 52 11.40 -23.52 13.77
C ASP A 52 11.71 -24.71 12.84
N SER A 53 11.02 -24.78 11.70
CA SER A 53 11.30 -25.77 10.66
C SER A 53 12.62 -25.52 9.94
N TRP A 54 13.21 -24.34 10.11
CA TRP A 54 14.46 -23.90 9.50
C TRP A 54 15.58 -23.71 10.54
N ALA A 55 15.39 -24.17 11.78
CA ALA A 55 16.34 -23.96 12.86
C ALA A 55 17.77 -24.43 12.53
N GLN A 56 17.92 -25.53 11.76
CA GLN A 56 19.22 -26.02 11.31
C GLN A 56 19.96 -25.04 10.38
N LEU A 57 19.22 -24.35 9.50
CA LEU A 57 19.75 -23.34 8.61
C LEU A 57 20.17 -22.11 9.42
N PHE A 58 19.25 -21.58 10.25
CA PHE A 58 19.50 -20.35 11.00
C PHE A 58 20.67 -20.48 11.98
N LYS A 59 20.80 -21.60 12.70
CA LYS A 59 21.95 -21.84 13.60
C LYS A 59 23.32 -21.80 12.92
N LYS A 60 23.39 -21.99 11.59
CA LYS A 60 24.63 -22.04 10.81
C LYS A 60 24.72 -20.93 9.75
N LEU A 61 23.79 -19.98 9.77
CA LEU A 61 23.69 -18.94 8.74
C LEU A 61 24.82 -17.92 8.91
N ARG A 62 25.72 -17.86 7.92
CA ARG A 62 26.88 -16.95 7.92
C ARG A 62 26.78 -15.82 6.91
N TYR A 63 26.13 -16.07 5.76
CA TYR A 63 26.06 -15.13 4.67
C TYR A 63 24.64 -15.04 4.15
N ILE A 64 24.21 -13.83 3.83
CA ILE A 64 23.00 -13.55 3.06
C ILE A 64 23.44 -12.74 1.86
N VAL A 65 23.25 -13.30 0.67
CA VAL A 65 23.50 -12.60 -0.59
C VAL A 65 22.18 -12.08 -1.09
N ILE A 66 22.11 -10.76 -1.30
CA ILE A 66 20.97 -10.11 -1.93
C ILE A 66 21.44 -9.64 -3.29
N ASP A 67 20.89 -10.24 -4.33
CA ASP A 67 21.19 -9.90 -5.71
C ASP A 67 20.26 -8.80 -6.23
N GLU A 68 20.70 -8.05 -7.24
CA GLU A 68 19.94 -6.99 -7.93
C GLU A 68 19.29 -5.97 -6.97
N VAL A 69 20.06 -5.48 -5.99
CA VAL A 69 19.54 -4.72 -4.85
C VAL A 69 18.80 -3.43 -5.22
N HIS A 70 19.15 -2.81 -6.35
CA HIS A 70 18.44 -1.65 -6.90
C HIS A 70 16.98 -1.94 -7.30
N SER A 71 16.59 -3.22 -7.44
CA SER A 71 15.20 -3.60 -7.64
C SER A 71 14.36 -3.43 -6.37
N TYR A 72 14.98 -3.48 -5.19
CA TYR A 72 14.33 -3.23 -3.90
C TYR A 72 14.26 -1.73 -3.60
N ARG A 73 13.41 -1.04 -4.34
CA ARG A 73 13.11 0.40 -4.19
C ARG A 73 11.60 0.64 -4.11
N GLY A 74 11.20 1.87 -3.81
CA GLY A 74 9.80 2.25 -3.59
C GLY A 74 9.14 1.39 -2.50
N ILE A 75 7.88 1.00 -2.73
CA ILE A 75 7.16 0.09 -1.82
C ILE A 75 7.93 -1.21 -1.60
N PHE A 76 8.42 -1.84 -2.67
CA PHE A 76 9.05 -3.16 -2.55
C PHE A 76 10.34 -3.09 -1.73
N GLY A 77 11.11 -2.01 -1.90
CA GLY A 77 12.27 -1.69 -1.07
C GLY A 77 11.92 -1.50 0.41
N SER A 78 10.85 -0.73 0.69
CA SER A 78 10.36 -0.52 2.06
C SER A 78 9.96 -1.84 2.73
N HIS A 79 9.21 -2.71 2.03
CA HIS A 79 8.89 -4.05 2.52
C HIS A 79 10.15 -4.90 2.73
N MET A 80 11.07 -4.88 1.76
CA MET A 80 12.30 -5.67 1.84
C MET A 80 13.16 -5.27 3.04
N ALA A 81 13.24 -3.97 3.35
CA ALA A 81 13.94 -3.49 4.55
C ALA A 81 13.35 -4.12 5.83
N TRP A 82 12.02 -4.27 5.91
CA TRP A 82 11.36 -4.94 7.04
C TRP A 82 11.52 -6.46 7.03
N VAL A 83 11.49 -7.11 5.87
CA VAL A 83 11.81 -8.54 5.73
C VAL A 83 13.23 -8.81 6.23
N ILE A 84 14.19 -7.95 5.91
CA ILE A 84 15.58 -8.04 6.40
C ILE A 84 15.65 -7.84 7.91
N ARG A 85 14.93 -6.86 8.48
CA ARG A 85 14.87 -6.66 9.95
C ARG A 85 14.36 -7.92 10.66
N ARG A 86 13.26 -8.51 10.16
CA ARG A 86 12.73 -9.78 10.67
C ARG A 86 13.72 -10.92 10.53
N LEU A 87 14.37 -11.04 9.38
CA LEU A 87 15.39 -12.07 9.13
C LEU A 87 16.57 -11.95 10.10
N ARG A 88 17.07 -10.74 10.37
CA ARG A 88 18.12 -10.48 11.36
C ARG A 88 17.67 -10.84 12.77
N ARG A 89 16.45 -10.47 13.13
CA ARG A 89 15.85 -10.79 14.44
C ARG A 89 15.77 -12.29 14.67
N ILE A 90 15.24 -13.04 13.69
CA ILE A 90 15.17 -14.50 13.73
C ILE A 90 16.56 -15.14 13.75
N ALA A 91 17.48 -14.68 12.90
CA ALA A 91 18.87 -15.16 12.90
C ALA A 91 19.52 -14.99 14.27
N SER A 92 19.31 -13.83 14.90
CA SER A 92 19.83 -13.52 16.25
C SER A 92 19.22 -14.43 17.32
N HIS A 93 17.92 -14.75 17.23
CA HIS A 93 17.26 -15.70 18.14
C HIS A 93 17.91 -17.08 18.11
N TYR A 94 18.38 -17.53 16.94
CA TYR A 94 19.13 -18.78 16.80
C TYR A 94 20.65 -18.64 17.03
N GLY A 95 21.12 -17.47 17.51
CA GLY A 95 22.54 -17.22 17.82
C GLY A 95 23.43 -16.95 16.61
N SER A 96 22.84 -16.53 15.48
CA SER A 96 23.57 -16.22 14.24
C SER A 96 23.49 -14.74 13.86
N HIS A 97 24.61 -14.20 13.37
CA HIS A 97 24.72 -12.81 12.92
C HIS A 97 25.33 -12.78 11.51
N PRO A 98 24.53 -13.06 10.47
CA PRO A 98 25.05 -13.22 9.11
C PRO A 98 25.57 -11.91 8.53
N THR A 99 26.59 -12.02 7.68
CA THR A 99 27.11 -10.92 6.85
C THR A 99 26.24 -10.77 5.61
N PHE A 100 25.81 -9.54 5.32
CA PHE A 100 25.05 -9.22 4.12
C PHE A 100 25.99 -8.83 2.99
N ILE A 101 25.80 -9.45 1.83
CA ILE A 101 26.49 -9.14 0.59
C ILE A 101 25.44 -8.63 -0.38
N LEU A 102 25.56 -7.37 -0.79
CA LEU A 102 24.61 -6.69 -1.65
C LEU A 102 25.23 -6.55 -3.04
N LEU A 103 24.57 -7.12 -4.06
CA LEU A 103 24.96 -6.98 -5.46
C LEU A 103 23.98 -6.03 -6.14
N SER A 104 24.48 -5.04 -6.88
CA SER A 104 23.63 -4.08 -7.57
C SER A 104 24.29 -3.63 -8.87
N ALA A 105 23.46 -3.29 -9.86
CA ALA A 105 23.87 -2.44 -10.96
C ALA A 105 24.23 -1.02 -10.46
N THR A 106 24.85 -0.27 -11.37
CA THR A 106 25.29 1.10 -11.17
C THR A 106 24.10 2.02 -10.91
N ILE A 107 23.93 2.43 -9.64
CA ILE A 107 22.94 3.40 -9.18
C ILE A 107 23.64 4.61 -8.56
N GLY A 108 22.93 5.73 -8.41
CA GLY A 108 23.52 6.98 -7.90
C GLY A 108 23.90 6.93 -6.42
N ASN A 109 23.22 6.10 -5.62
CA ASN A 109 23.33 6.09 -4.16
C ASN A 109 23.42 4.66 -3.53
N PRO A 110 24.33 3.78 -3.98
CA PRO A 110 24.35 2.37 -3.55
C PRO A 110 24.62 2.20 -2.05
N GLY A 111 25.49 3.03 -1.48
CA GLY A 111 25.79 3.00 -0.05
C GLY A 111 24.59 3.42 0.82
N GLU A 112 23.83 4.42 0.36
CA GLU A 112 22.62 4.87 1.04
C GLU A 112 21.51 3.82 0.96
N LEU A 113 21.24 3.27 -0.23
CA LEU A 113 20.27 2.20 -0.41
C LEU A 113 20.58 1.00 0.51
N GLY A 114 21.83 0.54 0.51
CA GLY A 114 22.28 -0.54 1.38
C GLY A 114 22.09 -0.21 2.86
N ARG A 115 22.40 1.02 3.28
CA ARG A 115 22.21 1.49 4.66
C ARG A 115 20.73 1.48 5.06
N LEU A 116 19.85 1.98 4.20
CA LEU A 116 18.41 2.03 4.45
C LEU A 116 17.78 0.64 4.50
N LEU A 117 18.19 -0.27 3.60
CA LEU A 117 17.73 -1.67 3.58
C LEU A 117 18.16 -2.45 4.83
N LEU A 118 19.44 -2.33 5.21
CA LEU A 118 20.01 -3.13 6.31
C LEU A 118 19.85 -2.49 7.69
N ASN A 119 19.52 -1.20 7.74
CA ASN A 119 19.59 -0.35 8.92
C ASN A 119 20.97 -0.42 9.61
N SER A 120 22.04 -0.37 8.81
CA SER A 120 23.43 -0.56 9.27
C SER A 120 24.40 0.06 8.26
N PRO A 121 25.60 0.51 8.67
CA PRO A 121 26.62 0.95 7.74
C PRO A 121 26.97 -0.13 6.70
N VAL A 122 27.25 0.29 5.46
CA VAL A 122 27.64 -0.58 4.34
C VAL A 122 28.92 -0.04 3.70
N ARG A 123 29.83 -0.94 3.33
CA ARG A 123 31.04 -0.62 2.57
C ARG A 123 30.76 -0.83 1.08
N VAL A 124 30.85 0.24 0.28
CA VAL A 124 30.66 0.18 -1.18
C VAL A 124 31.97 -0.29 -1.84
N ILE A 125 31.83 -1.15 -2.87
CA ILE A 125 32.91 -1.58 -3.74
C ILE A 125 32.50 -1.22 -5.17
N ASP A 126 33.11 -0.16 -5.73
CA ASP A 126 32.71 0.47 -7.00
C ASP A 126 33.76 0.34 -8.12
N LYS A 127 34.98 -0.09 -7.80
CA LYS A 127 36.03 -0.33 -8.80
C LYS A 127 35.86 -1.70 -9.47
N SER A 128 35.62 -1.68 -10.78
CA SER A 128 35.62 -2.89 -11.62
C SER A 128 37.00 -3.14 -12.21
N GLY A 129 37.49 -4.37 -12.11
CA GLY A 129 38.69 -4.86 -12.80
C GLY A 129 38.39 -5.69 -14.05
N ALA A 130 37.13 -5.74 -14.49
CA ALA A 130 36.73 -6.56 -15.63
C ALA A 130 37.14 -5.90 -16.97
N PRO A 131 37.60 -6.69 -17.97
CA PRO A 131 37.91 -6.16 -19.29
C PRO A 131 36.65 -5.61 -19.96
N GLN A 132 36.75 -4.44 -20.59
CA GLN A 132 35.67 -3.85 -21.38
C GLN A 132 36.09 -3.79 -22.86
N ALA A 133 35.27 -4.37 -23.73
CA ALA A 133 35.39 -4.19 -25.18
C ALA A 133 34.73 -2.87 -25.62
N GLU A 134 35.10 -2.37 -26.80
CA GLU A 134 34.52 -1.18 -27.42
C GLU A 134 33.01 -1.38 -27.67
N LYS A 135 32.18 -0.48 -27.12
CA LYS A 135 30.71 -0.47 -27.30
C LYS A 135 30.27 0.81 -27.96
N ASN A 136 29.54 0.70 -29.07
CA ASN A 136 28.98 1.84 -29.79
C ASN A 136 27.51 2.04 -29.39
N MET A 137 27.16 3.23 -28.91
CA MET A 137 25.76 3.58 -28.63
C MET A 137 25.25 4.56 -29.70
N LEU A 138 24.14 4.21 -30.34
CA LEU A 138 23.45 5.04 -31.32
C LEU A 138 22.07 5.44 -30.78
N MET A 139 21.75 6.72 -30.88
CA MET A 139 20.43 7.28 -30.61
C MET A 139 19.76 7.63 -31.94
N LEU A 140 18.58 7.08 -32.20
CA LEU A 140 17.87 7.22 -33.46
C LEU A 140 16.46 7.75 -33.22
N ASN A 141 16.15 8.93 -33.79
CA ASN A 141 14.81 9.48 -33.81
C ASN A 141 14.15 9.13 -35.16
N PRO A 142 13.17 8.21 -35.20
CA PRO A 142 12.65 7.70 -36.46
C PRO A 142 11.69 8.71 -37.13
N TRP A 143 11.64 8.71 -38.46
CA TRP A 143 10.58 9.43 -39.21
C TRP A 143 9.25 8.67 -39.20
N ASP A 144 9.32 7.33 -39.24
CA ASP A 144 8.19 6.43 -39.09
C ASP A 144 8.02 5.99 -37.62
N SER A 145 7.10 5.05 -37.36
CA SER A 145 6.96 4.47 -36.01
C SER A 145 8.23 3.78 -35.52
N ALA A 146 8.52 3.88 -34.22
CA ALA A 146 9.64 3.21 -33.57
C ALA A 146 9.62 1.69 -33.80
N ALA A 147 8.44 1.08 -33.81
CA ALA A 147 8.26 -0.35 -34.03
C ALA A 147 8.65 -0.78 -35.45
N TYR A 148 8.31 0.03 -36.44
CA TYR A 148 8.66 -0.23 -37.84
C TYR A 148 10.16 -0.16 -38.04
N THR A 149 10.80 0.88 -37.52
CA THR A 149 12.25 1.06 -37.57
C THR A 149 12.98 -0.09 -36.86
N ALA A 150 12.48 -0.51 -35.69
CA ALA A 150 13.02 -1.66 -34.97
C ALA A 150 12.91 -2.96 -35.77
N SER A 151 11.77 -3.18 -36.45
CA SER A 151 11.57 -4.34 -37.32
C SER A 151 12.57 -4.38 -38.48
N GLN A 152 12.81 -3.23 -39.14
CA GLN A 152 13.78 -3.13 -40.23
C GLN A 152 15.22 -3.40 -39.78
N LEU A 153 15.62 -2.85 -38.62
CA LEU A 153 16.95 -3.09 -38.05
C LEU A 153 17.13 -4.53 -37.60
N LEU A 154 16.12 -5.13 -36.96
CA LEU A 154 16.15 -6.52 -36.54
C LEU A 154 16.24 -7.47 -37.74
N GLU A 155 15.45 -7.23 -38.78
CA GLU A 155 15.51 -7.98 -40.04
C GLU A 155 16.93 -7.95 -40.63
N ALA A 156 17.49 -6.74 -40.75
CA ALA A 156 18.83 -6.51 -41.29
C ALA A 156 19.92 -7.21 -40.47
N ALA A 157 19.80 -7.21 -39.14
CA ALA A 157 20.76 -7.84 -38.23
C ALA A 157 20.70 -9.37 -38.31
N VAL A 158 19.50 -9.96 -38.25
CA VAL A 158 19.31 -11.42 -38.33
C VAL A 158 19.77 -11.95 -39.69
N LYS A 159 19.49 -11.26 -40.80
CA LYS A 159 19.99 -11.64 -42.15
C LYS A 159 21.51 -11.62 -42.26
N ARG A 160 22.20 -10.82 -41.43
CA ARG A 160 23.67 -10.76 -41.35
C ARG A 160 24.26 -11.75 -40.33
N GLY A 161 23.42 -12.55 -39.68
CA GLY A 161 23.85 -13.50 -38.65
C GLY A 161 24.23 -12.86 -37.31
N LEU A 162 23.84 -11.61 -37.07
CA LEU A 162 24.13 -10.90 -35.81
C LEU A 162 23.14 -11.31 -34.74
N ARG A 163 23.65 -11.72 -33.58
CA ARG A 163 22.83 -12.09 -32.42
C ARG A 163 22.27 -10.83 -31.78
N THR A 164 20.96 -10.67 -31.89
CA THR A 164 20.25 -9.41 -31.61
C THR A 164 19.19 -9.60 -30.55
N ILE A 165 19.18 -8.69 -29.56
CA ILE A 165 18.08 -8.56 -28.60
C ILE A 165 17.33 -7.25 -28.85
N VAL A 166 15.99 -7.30 -28.82
CA VAL A 166 15.13 -6.13 -28.92
C VAL A 166 14.31 -6.00 -27.64
N TYR A 167 14.53 -4.92 -26.89
CA TYR A 167 13.74 -4.57 -25.73
C TYR A 167 12.62 -3.60 -26.10
N THR A 168 11.43 -3.89 -25.61
CA THR A 168 10.22 -3.09 -25.84
C THR A 168 9.56 -2.73 -24.50
N GLN A 169 8.90 -1.57 -24.44
CA GLN A 169 8.20 -1.13 -23.23
C GLN A 169 6.84 -1.85 -23.00
N SER A 170 6.25 -2.45 -24.04
CA SER A 170 4.93 -3.09 -23.92
C SER A 170 4.82 -4.41 -24.67
N ARG A 171 3.97 -5.30 -24.16
CA ARG A 171 3.66 -6.59 -24.82
C ARG A 171 3.10 -6.39 -26.22
N LYS A 172 2.25 -5.37 -26.41
CA LYS A 172 1.69 -5.03 -27.73
C LYS A 172 2.80 -4.69 -28.73
N MET A 173 3.81 -3.95 -28.30
CA MET A 173 4.97 -3.61 -29.13
C MET A 173 5.81 -4.85 -29.47
N THR A 174 6.05 -5.73 -28.49
CA THR A 174 6.73 -7.02 -28.70
C THR A 174 6.08 -7.83 -29.82
N GLU A 175 4.75 -8.03 -29.74
CA GLU A 175 4.01 -8.81 -30.72
C GLU A 175 4.00 -8.13 -32.10
N LEU A 176 3.83 -6.81 -32.14
CA LEU A 176 3.80 -6.05 -33.38
C LEU A 176 5.14 -6.12 -34.14
N ILE A 177 6.27 -5.97 -33.46
CA ILE A 177 7.60 -6.11 -34.08
C ILE A 177 7.80 -7.54 -34.58
N ASN A 178 7.39 -8.55 -33.81
CA ASN A 178 7.49 -9.95 -34.21
C ASN A 178 6.67 -10.24 -35.48
N LEU A 179 5.42 -9.78 -35.52
CA LEU A 179 4.51 -9.92 -36.65
C LEU A 179 5.02 -9.24 -37.93
N TRP A 180 5.68 -8.10 -37.80
CA TRP A 180 6.23 -7.36 -38.96
C TRP A 180 7.57 -7.91 -39.45
N THR A 181 8.35 -8.54 -38.57
CA THR A 181 9.70 -9.01 -38.90
C THR A 181 9.69 -10.46 -39.39
N SER A 182 8.94 -11.35 -38.73
CA SER A 182 8.97 -12.80 -38.99
C SER A 182 8.68 -13.16 -40.46
N PRO A 183 7.65 -12.60 -41.13
CA PRO A 183 7.39 -12.90 -42.55
C PRO A 183 8.52 -12.50 -43.50
N LYS A 184 9.29 -11.46 -43.15
CA LYS A 184 10.38 -10.93 -44.00
C LYS A 184 11.68 -11.73 -43.89
N LEU A 185 11.78 -12.63 -42.91
CA LEU A 185 12.95 -13.45 -42.64
C LEU A 185 12.95 -14.79 -43.42
N GLY A 186 11.82 -15.24 -43.97
CA GLY A 186 11.72 -16.52 -44.67
C GLY A 186 12.18 -17.68 -43.78
N ASP A 187 13.13 -18.49 -44.26
CA ASP A 187 13.67 -19.65 -43.53
C ASP A 187 14.32 -19.29 -42.17
N LEU A 188 14.79 -18.04 -42.02
CA LEU A 188 15.38 -17.53 -40.78
C LEU A 188 14.33 -17.17 -39.72
N ALA A 189 13.03 -17.22 -40.03
CA ALA A 189 11.96 -16.94 -39.07
C ALA A 189 12.01 -17.88 -37.85
N SER A 190 12.47 -19.12 -38.05
CA SER A 190 12.69 -20.11 -36.97
C SER A 190 13.78 -19.70 -35.97
N LYS A 191 14.64 -18.74 -36.32
CA LYS A 191 15.72 -18.20 -35.48
C LYS A 191 15.33 -16.89 -34.78
N LEU A 192 14.08 -16.46 -34.90
CA LEU A 192 13.51 -15.31 -34.20
C LEU A 192 12.43 -15.81 -33.22
N SER A 193 12.48 -15.32 -31.99
CA SER A 193 11.43 -15.63 -31.00
C SER A 193 11.05 -14.39 -30.18
N SER A 194 9.82 -14.37 -29.68
CA SER A 194 9.40 -13.41 -28.66
C SER A 194 9.61 -14.01 -27.27
N TYR A 195 9.88 -13.19 -26.25
CA TYR A 195 10.00 -13.64 -24.86
C TYR A 195 9.19 -12.72 -23.95
N ARG A 196 8.27 -13.30 -23.18
CA ARG A 196 7.40 -12.56 -22.27
C ARG A 196 7.20 -13.29 -20.95
N ALA A 197 7.00 -12.54 -19.87
CA ALA A 197 6.80 -13.08 -18.53
C ALA A 197 5.54 -13.96 -18.36
N GLY A 198 4.62 -13.96 -19.33
CA GLY A 198 3.40 -14.78 -19.32
C GLY A 198 3.53 -16.14 -19.99
N PHE A 199 4.72 -16.52 -20.47
CA PHE A 199 4.99 -17.87 -20.98
C PHE A 199 5.11 -18.90 -19.86
N LEU A 200 4.78 -20.15 -20.18
CA LEU A 200 4.96 -21.27 -19.27
C LEU A 200 6.44 -21.40 -18.88
N PRO A 201 6.77 -21.86 -17.67
CA PRO A 201 8.15 -22.04 -17.23
C PRO A 201 9.00 -22.89 -18.19
N GLU A 202 8.40 -23.90 -18.82
CA GLU A 202 9.03 -24.78 -19.79
C GLU A 202 9.39 -24.06 -21.09
N GLU A 203 8.47 -23.24 -21.62
CA GLU A 203 8.69 -22.42 -22.81
C GLU A 203 9.83 -21.42 -22.60
N ARG A 204 9.86 -20.75 -21.44
CA ARG A 204 10.93 -19.81 -21.08
C ARG A 204 12.31 -20.49 -21.07
N ARG A 205 12.40 -21.67 -20.44
CA ARG A 205 13.64 -22.45 -20.37
C ARG A 205 14.13 -22.89 -21.74
N GLU A 206 13.24 -23.25 -22.65
CA GLU A 206 13.61 -23.64 -24.00
C GLU A 206 14.18 -22.44 -24.79
N ILE A 207 13.52 -21.28 -24.72
CA ILE A 207 14.01 -20.06 -25.38
C ILE A 207 15.36 -19.63 -24.79
N GLU A 208 15.50 -19.65 -23.47
CA GLU A 208 16.77 -19.34 -22.77
C GLU A 208 17.90 -20.29 -23.19
N LYS A 209 17.61 -21.58 -23.33
CA LYS A 209 18.57 -22.59 -23.79
C LYS A 209 18.99 -22.35 -25.24
N GLN A 210 18.04 -22.04 -26.13
CA GLN A 210 18.33 -21.73 -27.54
C GLN A 210 19.09 -20.43 -27.72
N LEU A 211 18.81 -19.44 -26.87
CA LEU A 211 19.59 -18.20 -26.78
C LEU A 211 21.02 -18.52 -26.36
N PHE A 212 21.21 -19.23 -25.24
CA PHE A 212 22.53 -19.56 -24.72
C PHE A 212 23.37 -20.41 -25.70
N SER A 213 22.74 -21.37 -26.39
CA SER A 213 23.42 -22.22 -27.37
C SER A 213 23.74 -21.50 -28.70
N GLY A 214 23.20 -20.30 -28.92
CA GLY A 214 23.38 -19.53 -30.16
C GLY A 214 22.50 -19.99 -31.33
N ASN A 215 21.53 -20.88 -31.09
CA ASN A 215 20.60 -21.32 -32.13
C ASN A 215 19.61 -20.22 -32.52
N LEU A 216 19.27 -19.35 -31.56
CA LEU A 216 18.44 -18.18 -31.77
C LEU A 216 19.29 -16.96 -32.13
N LEU A 217 18.99 -16.31 -33.26
CA LEU A 217 19.67 -15.09 -33.71
C LEU A 217 18.96 -13.82 -33.25
N GLY A 218 17.65 -13.87 -33.02
CA GLY A 218 16.86 -12.70 -32.60
C GLY A 218 15.93 -13.04 -31.46
N VAL A 219 15.89 -12.19 -30.42
CA VAL A 219 14.84 -12.25 -29.40
C VAL A 219 14.21 -10.89 -29.15
N ILE A 220 12.88 -10.83 -29.12
CA ILE A 220 12.12 -9.61 -28.80
C ILE A 220 11.49 -9.79 -27.43
N SER A 221 11.81 -8.93 -26.47
CA SER A 221 11.31 -9.04 -25.10
C SER A 221 10.87 -7.72 -24.50
N THR A 222 10.07 -7.79 -23.44
CA THR A 222 9.89 -6.67 -22.50
C THR A 222 11.05 -6.65 -21.50
N SER A 223 10.87 -6.06 -20.32
CA SER A 223 11.81 -6.19 -19.18
C SER A 223 11.97 -7.62 -18.64
N ALA A 224 11.31 -8.63 -19.22
CA ALA A 224 11.34 -10.00 -18.72
C ALA A 224 12.73 -10.65 -18.87
N LEU A 225 13.46 -10.31 -19.94
CA LEU A 225 14.88 -10.66 -20.12
C LEU A 225 15.83 -9.61 -19.56
N GLU A 226 15.40 -8.72 -18.66
CA GLU A 226 16.27 -7.70 -18.05
C GLU A 226 17.00 -8.23 -16.81
N LEU A 227 16.43 -9.22 -16.11
CA LEU A 227 16.99 -9.80 -14.89
C LEU A 227 17.87 -11.03 -15.14
N GLY A 228 19.06 -11.06 -14.55
CA GLY A 228 19.83 -12.24 -14.07
C GLY A 228 20.20 -13.39 -15.01
N ILE A 229 19.65 -13.47 -16.22
CA ILE A 229 19.90 -14.57 -17.16
C ILE A 229 21.14 -14.26 -17.97
N ASP A 230 22.10 -15.19 -17.98
CA ASP A 230 23.25 -15.16 -18.87
C ASP A 230 22.82 -15.55 -20.29
N ILE A 231 22.57 -14.54 -21.14
CA ILE A 231 22.09 -14.74 -22.52
C ILE A 231 23.26 -15.05 -23.48
N GLY A 232 24.50 -15.10 -22.97
CA GLY A 232 25.72 -15.27 -23.77
C GLY A 232 26.10 -14.00 -24.53
N ASP A 233 27.07 -14.11 -25.45
CA ASP A 233 27.59 -12.97 -26.23
C ASP A 233 26.61 -12.50 -27.32
N LEU A 234 25.88 -11.42 -27.05
CA LEU A 234 25.07 -10.73 -28.04
C LEU A 234 25.89 -9.65 -28.78
N ASP A 235 25.59 -9.45 -30.06
CA ASP A 235 26.27 -8.48 -30.94
C ASP A 235 25.55 -7.12 -30.94
N LEU A 236 24.22 -7.13 -30.90
CA LEU A 236 23.37 -5.94 -31.04
C LEU A 236 22.23 -5.92 -30.00
N CYS A 237 22.02 -4.77 -29.34
CA CYS A 237 20.86 -4.50 -28.51
C CYS A 237 20.07 -3.33 -29.09
N ILE A 238 18.79 -3.54 -29.36
CA ILE A 238 17.86 -2.52 -29.83
C ILE A 238 16.89 -2.19 -28.69
N LEU A 239 16.86 -0.94 -28.27
CA LEU A 239 15.94 -0.41 -27.27
C LEU A 239 14.85 0.38 -27.98
N VAL A 240 13.62 -0.13 -27.98
CA VAL A 240 12.46 0.55 -28.56
C VAL A 240 11.83 1.44 -27.50
N GLY A 241 12.28 2.68 -27.49
CA GLY A 241 12.03 3.71 -26.49
C GLY A 241 13.04 3.68 -25.33
N TYR A 242 13.12 4.78 -24.60
CA TYR A 242 13.94 4.85 -23.38
C TYR A 242 13.41 3.83 -22.35
N PRO A 243 14.28 2.99 -21.76
CA PRO A 243 13.89 2.04 -20.70
C PRO A 243 13.27 2.65 -19.44
N GLY A 244 13.27 3.97 -19.30
CA GLY A 244 12.75 4.72 -18.16
C GLY A 244 13.82 5.14 -17.16
N SER A 245 15.00 4.51 -17.18
CA SER A 245 16.18 4.92 -16.40
C SER A 245 17.50 4.66 -17.15
N ILE A 246 18.52 5.43 -16.80
CA ILE A 246 19.89 5.29 -17.30
C ILE A 246 20.42 3.93 -16.89
N MET A 247 20.16 3.53 -15.63
CA MET A 247 20.52 2.22 -15.11
C MET A 247 19.95 1.07 -15.97
N ALA A 248 18.64 1.07 -16.25
CA ALA A 248 18.01 0.03 -17.08
C ALA A 248 18.58 0.01 -18.50
N THR A 249 18.91 1.19 -19.06
CA THR A 249 19.56 1.32 -20.37
C THR A 249 20.91 0.62 -20.39
N TRP A 250 21.76 0.87 -19.39
CA TRP A 250 23.07 0.22 -19.29
C TRP A 250 22.98 -1.24 -18.90
N GLN A 251 22.00 -1.68 -18.11
CA GLN A 251 21.79 -3.11 -17.83
C GLN A 251 21.38 -3.88 -19.08
N ARG A 252 20.41 -3.35 -19.84
CA ARG A 252 19.96 -3.96 -21.10
C ARG A 252 21.06 -3.94 -22.16
N GLY A 253 21.81 -2.83 -22.27
CA GLY A 253 22.95 -2.70 -23.16
C GLY A 253 24.18 -3.52 -22.72
N GLY A 254 24.33 -3.76 -21.41
CA GLY A 254 25.42 -4.53 -20.82
C GLY A 254 25.40 -6.02 -21.15
N ARG A 255 24.29 -6.50 -21.73
CA ARG A 255 24.14 -7.87 -22.26
C ARG A 255 24.83 -8.08 -23.60
N VAL A 256 25.31 -6.99 -24.22
CA VAL A 256 25.99 -6.97 -25.50
C VAL A 256 27.48 -6.73 -25.29
N GLY A 257 28.32 -7.52 -25.97
CA GLY A 257 29.79 -7.46 -25.90
C GLY A 257 30.41 -7.86 -24.56
N ARG A 258 30.14 -9.09 -24.07
CA ARG A 258 30.87 -9.68 -22.92
C ARG A 258 32.20 -10.33 -23.36
N GLY A 259 32.38 -10.62 -24.66
CA GLY A 259 33.63 -11.04 -25.29
C GLY A 259 34.48 -9.90 -25.89
N ILE A 260 35.48 -10.25 -26.72
CA ILE A 260 36.47 -9.32 -27.33
C ILE A 260 35.92 -8.57 -28.57
N ARG A 261 34.72 -8.93 -29.06
CA ARG A 261 34.14 -8.38 -30.29
C ARG A 261 33.47 -7.03 -30.05
N LYS A 262 33.55 -6.15 -31.06
CA LYS A 262 32.80 -4.88 -31.09
C LYS A 262 31.30 -5.14 -31.03
N SER A 263 30.59 -4.26 -30.34
CA SER A 263 29.17 -4.44 -30.11
C SER A 263 28.42 -3.10 -30.15
N ALA A 264 27.10 -3.15 -30.36
CA ALA A 264 26.30 -1.94 -30.53
C ALA A 264 24.99 -1.94 -29.72
N ILE A 265 24.61 -0.77 -29.23
CA ILE A 265 23.34 -0.48 -28.58
C ILE A 265 22.64 0.60 -29.40
N VAL A 266 21.43 0.34 -29.88
CA VAL A 266 20.63 1.27 -30.68
C VAL A 266 19.38 1.63 -29.91
N MET A 267 19.25 2.88 -29.47
CA MET A 267 18.04 3.40 -28.83
C MET A 267 17.19 4.14 -29.85
N ILE A 268 16.00 3.61 -30.13
CA ILE A 268 15.02 4.19 -31.06
C ILE A 268 13.99 4.95 -30.24
N ALA A 269 13.92 6.27 -30.39
CA ALA A 269 13.00 7.09 -29.62
C ALA A 269 11.53 6.86 -30.00
N GLN A 270 10.67 7.01 -28.99
CA GLN A 270 9.23 7.17 -29.12
C GLN A 270 8.83 8.66 -29.01
N GLU A 271 7.52 8.93 -29.11
CA GLU A 271 6.97 10.29 -29.06
C GLU A 271 6.90 10.89 -27.64
N ASP A 272 7.29 10.17 -26.59
CA ASP A 272 7.15 10.66 -25.22
C ASP A 272 8.24 11.67 -24.83
N ALA A 273 7.96 12.46 -23.78
CA ALA A 273 8.80 13.57 -23.37
C ALA A 273 10.23 13.17 -22.95
N LEU A 274 10.42 12.00 -22.35
CA LEU A 274 11.75 11.56 -21.91
C LEU A 274 12.62 11.17 -23.11
N ASP A 275 12.05 10.39 -24.03
CA ASP A 275 12.72 10.00 -25.26
C ASP A 275 13.15 11.22 -26.08
N GLN A 276 12.23 12.17 -26.27
CA GLN A 276 12.50 13.38 -27.05
C GLN A 276 13.45 14.35 -26.35
N HIS A 277 13.52 14.36 -25.02
CA HIS A 277 14.56 15.09 -24.27
C HIS A 277 15.95 14.57 -24.66
N PHE A 278 16.18 13.25 -24.56
CA PHE A 278 17.47 12.66 -24.90
C PHE A 278 17.82 12.76 -26.39
N MET A 279 16.85 12.69 -27.30
CA MET A 279 17.13 12.85 -28.73
C MET A 279 17.59 14.26 -29.09
N LYS A 280 17.11 15.28 -28.37
CA LYS A 280 17.55 16.67 -28.58
C LYS A 280 18.85 16.97 -27.85
N GLN A 281 19.08 16.32 -26.71
CA GLN A 281 20.25 16.51 -25.87
C GLN A 281 20.92 15.17 -25.54
N PRO A 282 21.55 14.52 -26.53
CA PRO A 282 22.15 13.20 -26.31
C PRO A 282 23.31 13.23 -25.32
N GLU A 283 24.06 14.33 -25.26
CA GLU A 283 25.17 14.48 -24.30
C GLU A 283 24.72 14.41 -22.84
N ASP A 284 23.51 14.88 -22.55
CA ASP A 284 22.93 14.86 -21.21
C ASP A 284 22.77 13.42 -20.69
N PHE A 285 22.38 12.48 -21.56
CA PHE A 285 22.31 11.05 -21.23
C PHE A 285 23.65 10.50 -20.72
N PHE A 286 24.75 10.86 -21.38
CA PHE A 286 26.08 10.34 -21.05
C PHE A 286 26.76 11.06 -19.88
N ARG A 287 26.41 12.33 -19.63
CA ARG A 287 26.96 13.12 -18.52
C ARG A 287 26.24 12.85 -17.20
N ARG A 288 24.96 12.46 -17.25
CA ARG A 288 24.16 12.21 -16.06
C ARG A 288 24.74 11.08 -15.22
N SER A 289 24.76 11.30 -13.91
CA SER A 289 24.93 10.20 -12.95
C SER A 289 23.66 9.33 -12.95
N PRO A 290 23.79 8.01 -12.71
CA PRO A 290 22.64 7.14 -12.55
C PRO A 290 21.69 7.64 -11.46
N GLU A 291 20.41 7.37 -11.62
CA GLU A 291 19.38 7.89 -10.73
C GLU A 291 19.45 7.25 -9.32
N SER A 292 18.93 7.94 -8.32
CA SER A 292 18.89 7.44 -6.93
C SER A 292 17.79 6.40 -6.76
N ALA A 293 18.10 5.27 -6.12
CA ALA A 293 17.10 4.33 -5.62
C ALA A 293 16.64 4.79 -4.24
N VAL A 294 15.33 4.98 -4.07
CA VAL A 294 14.74 5.48 -2.83
C VAL A 294 13.77 4.46 -2.26
N LEU A 295 13.69 4.38 -0.93
CA LEU A 295 12.70 3.63 -0.19
C LEU A 295 12.46 4.31 1.16
N ASN A 296 11.31 4.03 1.77
CA ASN A 296 10.93 4.57 3.07
C ASN A 296 10.64 3.42 4.06
N PRO A 297 11.61 2.99 4.89
CA PRO A 297 11.38 1.98 5.90
C PRO A 297 10.45 2.46 7.02
N GLU A 298 10.26 3.78 7.15
CA GLU A 298 9.40 4.40 8.16
C GLU A 298 7.97 4.62 7.68
N ASN A 299 7.62 4.15 6.47
CA ASN A 299 6.25 4.10 6.00
C ASN A 299 5.37 3.35 7.03
N MET A 300 4.45 4.07 7.66
CA MET A 300 3.63 3.57 8.78
C MET A 300 2.74 2.40 8.36
N VAL A 301 2.21 2.40 7.14
CA VAL A 301 1.33 1.33 6.63
C VAL A 301 2.10 0.02 6.46
N ILE A 302 3.31 0.09 5.90
CA ILE A 302 4.20 -1.06 5.71
C ILE A 302 4.74 -1.54 7.06
N MET A 303 5.11 -0.60 7.93
CA MET A 303 5.58 -0.89 9.29
C MET A 303 4.53 -1.63 10.10
N ASP A 304 3.26 -1.21 10.05
CA ASP A 304 2.14 -1.87 10.75
C ASP A 304 2.04 -3.36 10.41
N GLN A 305 2.01 -3.62 9.11
CA GLN A 305 1.91 -4.97 8.56
C GLN A 305 3.08 -5.87 9.02
N HIS A 306 4.29 -5.30 9.02
CA HIS A 306 5.48 -6.05 9.39
C HIS A 306 5.67 -6.20 10.90
N LEU A 307 5.26 -5.24 11.73
CA LEU A 307 5.24 -5.40 13.18
C LEU A 307 4.26 -6.49 13.61
N HIS A 308 3.10 -6.60 12.95
CA HIS A 308 2.18 -7.73 13.16
C HIS A 308 2.85 -9.07 12.83
N CYS A 309 3.58 -9.13 11.72
CA CYS A 309 4.37 -10.31 11.37
C CYS A 309 5.48 -10.60 12.38
N CYS A 310 6.23 -9.59 12.84
CA CYS A 310 7.28 -9.76 13.83
C CYS A 310 6.71 -10.42 15.09
N ALA A 311 5.59 -9.92 15.62
CA ALA A 311 4.96 -10.44 16.83
C ALA A 311 4.37 -11.85 16.68
N ALA A 312 4.03 -12.26 15.45
CA ALA A 312 3.57 -13.62 15.15
C ALA A 312 4.72 -14.62 15.02
N GLU A 313 5.89 -14.17 14.57
CA GLU A 313 7.11 -14.97 14.47
C GLU A 313 7.74 -15.18 15.84
N LEU A 314 8.06 -14.10 16.54
CA LEU A 314 8.56 -14.11 17.92
C LEU A 314 7.92 -12.95 18.67
N THR A 315 7.53 -13.15 19.92
CA THR A 315 6.96 -12.08 20.77
C THR A 315 7.85 -10.84 20.77
N LEU A 316 7.29 -9.65 20.57
CA LEU A 316 8.06 -8.40 20.60
C LEU A 316 8.33 -8.04 22.05
N ASP A 317 9.60 -8.01 22.46
CA ASP A 317 9.98 -7.62 23.82
C ASP A 317 10.54 -6.17 23.83
N SER A 318 10.10 -5.38 24.81
CA SER A 318 10.51 -3.98 25.02
C SER A 318 12.02 -3.76 25.11
N SER A 319 12.78 -4.79 25.51
CA SER A 319 14.24 -4.77 25.61
C SER A 319 14.95 -4.95 24.26
N GLU A 320 14.25 -5.39 23.22
CA GLU A 320 14.86 -5.67 21.93
C GLU A 320 15.40 -4.41 21.25
N PRO A 321 16.53 -4.49 20.52
CA PRO A 321 17.09 -3.34 19.80
C PRO A 321 16.12 -2.69 18.81
N LEU A 322 15.21 -3.47 18.21
CA LEU A 322 14.19 -2.98 17.29
C LEU A 322 13.26 -1.95 17.96
N LEU A 323 12.92 -2.18 19.24
CA LEU A 323 11.99 -1.35 20.00
C LEU A 323 12.66 -0.12 20.63
N LYS A 324 13.96 0.10 20.42
CA LYS A 324 14.63 1.36 20.85
C LYS A 324 14.28 2.56 19.96
N ASN A 325 13.73 2.32 18.77
CA ASN A 325 13.29 3.39 17.88
C ASN A 325 11.93 3.95 18.34
N LYS A 326 11.87 5.27 18.59
CA LYS A 326 10.66 5.96 19.06
C LYS A 326 9.47 5.84 18.10
N VAL A 327 9.71 5.88 16.79
CA VAL A 327 8.65 5.74 15.76
C VAL A 327 8.03 4.35 15.85
N ILE A 328 8.86 3.31 16.02
CA ILE A 328 8.38 1.93 16.19
C ILE A 328 7.58 1.79 17.50
N GLN A 329 8.01 2.43 18.59
CA GLN A 329 7.27 2.41 19.86
C GLN A 329 5.88 3.05 19.74
N GLN A 330 5.79 4.21 19.08
CA GLN A 330 4.51 4.88 18.80
C GLN A 330 3.59 3.97 17.98
N GLN A 331 4.15 3.30 16.97
CA GLN A 331 3.37 2.41 16.13
C GLN A 331 2.89 1.15 16.87
N ILE A 332 3.72 0.56 17.73
CA ILE A 332 3.31 -0.57 18.58
C ILE A 332 2.18 -0.15 19.53
N ALA A 333 2.26 1.03 20.13
CA ALA A 333 1.18 1.56 20.97
C ALA A 333 -0.12 1.73 20.16
N ALA A 334 -0.05 2.32 18.96
CA ALA A 334 -1.20 2.47 18.07
C ALA A 334 -1.81 1.12 17.64
N LEU A 335 -0.98 0.12 17.31
CA LEU A 335 -1.44 -1.23 16.97
C LEU A 335 -2.03 -1.99 18.16
N THR A 336 -1.54 -1.71 19.36
CA THR A 336 -2.04 -2.28 20.60
C THR A 336 -3.43 -1.71 20.87
N LEU A 337 -3.59 -0.38 20.80
CA LEU A 337 -4.90 0.27 20.90
C LEU A 337 -5.89 -0.29 19.88
N LYS A 338 -5.48 -0.59 18.64
CA LYS A 338 -6.35 -1.20 17.62
C LYS A 338 -6.66 -2.69 17.85
N GLY A 339 -6.13 -3.33 18.89
CA GLY A 339 -6.28 -4.78 19.14
C GLY A 339 -5.54 -5.67 18.13
N ILE A 340 -4.64 -5.10 17.32
CA ILE A 340 -3.83 -5.84 16.34
C ILE A 340 -2.65 -6.52 17.03
N LEU A 341 -2.03 -5.81 17.98
CA LEU A 341 -1.07 -6.34 18.92
C LEU A 341 -1.72 -6.48 20.30
N LEU A 342 -1.35 -7.50 21.05
CA LEU A 342 -1.88 -7.81 22.37
C LEU A 342 -0.73 -7.82 23.36
N GLU A 343 -0.75 -6.90 24.32
CA GLU A 343 0.28 -6.84 25.35
C GLU A 343 0.02 -7.92 26.43
N THR A 344 1.07 -8.52 26.98
CA THR A 344 0.95 -9.46 28.10
C THR A 344 0.50 -8.76 29.40
N GLU A 345 -0.05 -9.53 30.34
CA GLU A 345 -0.44 -9.01 31.66
C GLU A 345 0.72 -8.29 32.39
N SER A 346 1.94 -8.83 32.32
CA SER A 346 3.14 -8.24 32.92
C SER A 346 3.56 -6.91 32.28
N GLY A 347 3.06 -6.61 31.08
CA GLY A 347 3.50 -5.50 30.26
C GLY A 347 4.86 -5.75 29.58
N GLY A 348 5.16 -4.95 28.56
CA GLY A 348 6.45 -4.91 27.88
C GLY A 348 6.70 -6.04 26.87
N ILE A 349 5.75 -6.95 26.68
CA ILE A 349 5.79 -8.00 25.66
C ILE A 349 4.51 -7.96 24.82
N TRP A 350 4.64 -7.92 23.50
CA TRP A 350 3.51 -7.89 22.57
C TRP A 350 3.42 -9.16 21.73
N LEU A 351 2.20 -9.68 21.63
CA LEU A 351 1.79 -10.85 20.87
C LEU A 351 0.97 -10.41 19.66
N SER A 352 1.02 -11.19 18.58
CA SER A 352 0.13 -10.98 17.44
C SER A 352 -1.29 -11.45 17.76
N SER A 353 -2.30 -10.65 17.37
CA SER A 353 -3.71 -11.08 17.40
C SER A 353 -4.04 -12.20 16.41
N ARG A 354 -3.21 -12.40 15.37
CA ARG A 354 -3.41 -13.39 14.29
C ARG A 354 -2.24 -14.37 14.21
N LYS A 355 -2.53 -15.64 13.89
CA LYS A 355 -1.48 -16.66 13.70
C LYS A 355 -0.70 -16.53 12.38
N GLN A 356 -1.33 -16.01 11.33
CA GLN A 356 -0.73 -15.94 9.98
C GLN A 356 -0.89 -14.56 9.32
N PRO A 357 -0.42 -13.47 9.96
CA PRO A 357 -0.55 -12.12 9.41
C PRO A 357 0.20 -11.95 8.08
N GLN A 358 1.29 -12.70 7.85
CA GLN A 358 2.09 -12.64 6.62
C GLN A 358 1.29 -12.92 5.35
N ARG A 359 0.18 -13.66 5.43
CA ARG A 359 -0.66 -13.94 4.25
C ARG A 359 -1.43 -12.71 3.74
N PHE A 360 -1.54 -11.68 4.56
CA PHE A 360 -2.22 -10.43 4.24
C PHE A 360 -1.27 -9.32 3.80
N VAL A 361 0.03 -9.62 3.67
CA VAL A 361 1.07 -8.66 3.32
C VAL A 361 1.59 -8.97 1.92
N ASN A 362 1.36 -8.06 0.99
CA ASN A 362 1.88 -8.16 -0.37
C ASN A 362 3.11 -7.26 -0.53
N LEU A 363 4.29 -7.87 -0.62
CA LEU A 363 5.55 -7.13 -0.71
C LEU A 363 5.63 -6.20 -1.94
N ARG A 364 4.83 -6.46 -2.99
CA ARG A 364 4.88 -5.70 -4.26
C ARG A 364 3.89 -4.54 -4.34
N GLY A 365 3.15 -4.24 -3.27
CA GLY A 365 2.33 -3.04 -3.20
C GLY A 365 0.95 -3.11 -3.85
N GLY A 366 0.43 -4.31 -4.14
CA GLY A 366 -0.97 -4.50 -4.47
C GLY A 366 -1.78 -4.67 -3.19
N GLY A 367 -2.72 -3.75 -2.92
CA GLY A 367 -3.56 -3.77 -1.73
C GLY A 367 -4.61 -4.88 -1.78
N ASN A 368 -5.87 -4.53 -1.51
CA ASN A 368 -6.99 -5.45 -1.67
C ASN A 368 -7.23 -5.72 -3.16
N GLN A 369 -6.86 -6.91 -3.63
CA GLN A 369 -7.14 -7.34 -4.99
C GLN A 369 -8.62 -7.74 -5.15
N ILE A 370 -9.15 -7.46 -6.34
CA ILE A 370 -10.50 -7.79 -6.81
C ILE A 370 -10.35 -8.80 -7.94
N ALA A 371 -11.03 -9.94 -7.85
CA ALA A 371 -11.00 -10.97 -8.87
C ALA A 371 -11.83 -10.54 -10.09
N ILE A 372 -11.33 -10.78 -11.29
CA ILE A 372 -12.02 -10.54 -12.56
C ILE A 372 -12.54 -11.89 -13.07
N ILE A 373 -13.86 -12.02 -13.18
CA ILE A 373 -14.57 -13.27 -13.44
C ILE A 373 -15.33 -13.14 -14.76
N SER A 374 -15.18 -14.13 -15.63
CA SER A 374 -15.98 -14.26 -16.85
C SER A 374 -17.42 -14.61 -16.50
N ASN A 375 -18.40 -13.82 -16.98
CA ASN A 375 -19.82 -14.15 -16.80
C ASN A 375 -20.23 -15.43 -17.55
N GLU A 376 -19.59 -15.71 -18.69
CA GLU A 376 -19.94 -16.84 -19.55
C GLU A 376 -19.40 -18.18 -19.01
N SER A 377 -18.17 -18.19 -18.52
CA SER A 377 -17.47 -19.41 -18.09
C SER A 377 -17.38 -19.58 -16.56
N GLY A 378 -17.57 -18.51 -15.80
CA GLY A 378 -17.29 -18.48 -14.35
C GLY A 378 -15.80 -18.55 -14.00
N GLU A 379 -14.91 -18.57 -14.99
CA GLU A 379 -13.47 -18.64 -14.77
C GLU A 379 -12.90 -17.28 -14.33
N ILE A 380 -11.91 -17.33 -13.43
CA ILE A 380 -11.14 -16.16 -13.02
C ILE A 380 -10.15 -15.83 -14.15
N ILE A 381 -10.39 -14.71 -14.82
CA ILE A 381 -9.55 -14.18 -15.91
C ILE A 381 -8.27 -13.54 -15.34
N GLY A 382 -8.38 -12.90 -14.16
CA GLY A 382 -7.26 -12.23 -13.52
C GLY A 382 -7.66 -11.50 -12.24
N GLU A 383 -6.78 -10.62 -11.76
CA GLU A 383 -6.99 -9.82 -10.56
C GLU A 383 -6.57 -8.37 -10.81
N ILE A 384 -7.20 -7.42 -10.13
CA ILE A 384 -6.91 -5.98 -10.22
C ILE A 384 -6.95 -5.32 -8.84
N ASP A 385 -6.11 -4.31 -8.62
CA ASP A 385 -6.14 -3.50 -7.39
C ASP A 385 -7.45 -2.71 -7.27
N SER A 386 -8.01 -2.61 -6.06
CA SER A 386 -9.30 -1.95 -5.82
C SER A 386 -9.36 -0.49 -6.31
N GLY A 387 -8.30 0.30 -6.12
CA GLY A 387 -8.28 1.70 -6.57
C GLY A 387 -8.23 1.79 -8.09
N ARG A 388 -7.51 0.88 -8.73
CA ARG A 388 -7.44 0.78 -10.20
C ARG A 388 -8.73 0.24 -10.81
N ALA A 389 -9.42 -0.66 -10.12
CA ALA A 389 -10.71 -1.23 -10.53
C ALA A 389 -11.77 -0.14 -10.74
N LEU A 390 -11.79 0.91 -9.92
CA LEU A 390 -12.73 2.03 -10.08
C LEU A 390 -12.52 2.82 -11.39
N LYS A 391 -11.31 2.76 -11.95
CA LYS A 391 -10.94 3.49 -13.18
C LYS A 391 -11.01 2.61 -14.43
N GLU A 392 -10.59 1.36 -14.33
CA GLU A 392 -10.46 0.44 -15.47
C GLU A 392 -11.56 -0.63 -15.53
N CYS A 393 -12.23 -0.86 -14.40
CA CYS A 393 -13.27 -1.88 -14.25
C CYS A 393 -14.56 -1.32 -13.64
N HIS A 394 -14.85 -0.04 -13.87
CA HIS A 394 -16.18 0.50 -13.57
C HIS A 394 -17.24 -0.19 -14.46
N PRO A 395 -18.53 -0.15 -14.09
CA PRO A 395 -19.59 -0.65 -14.96
C PRO A 395 -19.50 -0.05 -16.37
N GLU A 396 -19.69 -0.89 -17.40
CA GLU A 396 -19.52 -0.59 -18.82
C GLU A 396 -18.09 -0.26 -19.30
N ALA A 397 -17.07 -0.41 -18.44
CA ALA A 397 -15.69 -0.22 -18.86
C ALA A 397 -15.27 -1.26 -19.92
N VAL A 398 -14.46 -0.84 -20.87
CA VAL A 398 -13.80 -1.73 -21.82
C VAL A 398 -12.43 -2.11 -21.24
N TYR A 399 -12.34 -3.33 -20.72
CA TYR A 399 -11.14 -3.89 -20.10
C TYR A 399 -10.39 -4.78 -21.10
N LEU A 400 -9.09 -4.54 -21.28
CA LEU A 400 -8.25 -5.31 -22.19
C LEU A 400 -7.35 -6.27 -21.40
N HIS A 401 -7.54 -7.58 -21.57
CA HIS A 401 -6.73 -8.60 -20.92
C HIS A 401 -6.14 -9.56 -21.95
N ARG A 402 -4.79 -9.62 -22.01
CA ARG A 402 -4.05 -10.51 -22.94
C ARG A 402 -4.44 -10.36 -24.42
N GLY A 403 -4.84 -9.15 -24.84
CA GLY A 403 -5.27 -8.89 -26.22
C GLY A 403 -6.74 -9.23 -26.49
N THR A 404 -7.43 -9.83 -25.53
CA THR A 404 -8.88 -10.03 -25.56
C THR A 404 -9.57 -8.84 -24.91
N THR A 405 -10.60 -8.33 -25.58
CA THR A 405 -11.43 -7.24 -25.07
C THR A 405 -12.59 -7.81 -24.29
N TRP A 406 -12.81 -7.23 -23.11
CA TRP A 406 -13.87 -7.55 -22.18
C TRP A 406 -14.66 -6.29 -21.88
N VAL A 407 -15.97 -6.40 -21.71
CA VAL A 407 -16.83 -5.33 -21.22
C VAL A 407 -17.24 -5.67 -19.80
N VAL A 408 -17.04 -4.72 -18.89
CA VAL A 408 -17.41 -4.89 -17.49
C VAL A 408 -18.91 -4.72 -17.32
N GLU A 409 -19.57 -5.74 -16.77
CA GLU A 409 -21.00 -5.71 -16.50
C GLU A 409 -21.27 -5.23 -15.08
N ARG A 410 -20.47 -5.67 -14.11
CA ARG A 410 -20.64 -5.33 -12.69
C ARG A 410 -19.30 -5.25 -11.97
N LEU A 411 -19.20 -4.26 -11.08
CA LEU A 411 -18.13 -4.13 -10.10
C LEU A 411 -18.75 -4.24 -8.70
N ASP A 412 -18.37 -5.27 -7.94
CA ASP A 412 -18.78 -5.45 -6.54
C ASP A 412 -17.55 -5.33 -5.62
N LEU A 413 -17.46 -4.18 -4.93
CA LEU A 413 -16.35 -3.88 -4.02
C LEU A 413 -16.44 -4.68 -2.71
N ILE A 414 -17.63 -5.11 -2.31
CA ILE A 414 -17.86 -5.84 -1.06
C ILE A 414 -17.49 -7.31 -1.28
N ALA A 415 -18.02 -7.92 -2.35
CA ALA A 415 -17.68 -9.28 -2.75
C ALA A 415 -16.25 -9.39 -3.31
N ARG A 416 -15.64 -8.27 -3.73
CA ARG A 416 -14.33 -8.19 -4.40
C ARG A 416 -14.29 -8.92 -5.74
N GLU A 417 -15.33 -8.68 -6.54
CA GLU A 417 -15.50 -9.30 -7.84
C GLU A 417 -15.81 -8.27 -8.93
N VAL A 418 -15.17 -8.42 -10.09
CA VAL A 418 -15.53 -7.76 -11.34
C VAL A 418 -16.08 -8.82 -12.27
N VAL A 419 -17.33 -8.67 -12.70
CA VAL A 419 -17.94 -9.57 -13.68
C VAL A 419 -17.81 -8.96 -15.06
N VAL A 420 -17.22 -9.71 -15.99
CA VAL A 420 -16.94 -9.26 -17.35
C VAL A 420 -17.46 -10.23 -18.40
N ARG A 421 -17.84 -9.69 -19.55
CA ARG A 421 -18.27 -10.45 -20.73
C ARG A 421 -17.33 -10.19 -21.90
N GLN A 422 -17.03 -11.20 -22.70
CA GLN A 422 -16.17 -11.03 -23.86
C GLN A 422 -16.94 -10.28 -24.95
N ASP A 423 -16.36 -9.21 -25.50
CA ASP A 423 -16.99 -8.43 -26.56
C ASP A 423 -15.94 -7.69 -27.40
N LYS A 424 -16.33 -7.17 -28.57
CA LYS A 424 -15.46 -6.38 -29.46
C LYS A 424 -16.10 -5.02 -29.82
N PRO A 425 -16.28 -4.12 -28.83
CA PRO A 425 -16.82 -2.80 -29.09
C PRO A 425 -15.90 -2.00 -30.03
N ASN A 426 -16.50 -1.18 -30.90
CA ASN A 426 -15.78 -0.24 -31.77
C ASN A 426 -15.34 1.04 -31.01
N TYR A 427 -15.36 1.01 -29.68
CA TYR A 427 -15.00 2.09 -28.79
C TYR A 427 -14.13 1.60 -27.63
N PHE A 428 -13.45 2.53 -26.97
CA PHE A 428 -12.78 2.33 -25.68
C PHE A 428 -13.32 3.33 -24.66
N THR A 429 -13.16 3.02 -23.37
CA THR A 429 -13.61 3.88 -22.27
C THR A 429 -12.44 4.67 -21.68
N ARG A 430 -12.71 5.91 -21.27
CA ARG A 430 -11.77 6.74 -20.51
C ARG A 430 -12.46 7.27 -19.25
N PRO A 431 -11.97 6.96 -18.04
CA PRO A 431 -12.57 7.45 -16.81
C PRO A 431 -12.38 8.96 -16.66
N MET A 432 -13.35 9.60 -16.02
CA MET A 432 -13.31 10.99 -15.57
C MET A 432 -13.25 10.96 -14.04
N SER A 433 -12.26 11.65 -13.47
CA SER A 433 -12.10 11.73 -12.02
C SER A 433 -11.78 13.15 -11.58
N ASN A 434 -12.28 13.47 -10.39
CA ASN A 434 -11.96 14.70 -9.68
C ASN A 434 -11.05 14.34 -8.51
N LYS A 435 -10.06 15.19 -8.25
CA LYS A 435 -9.13 15.02 -7.14
C LYS A 435 -9.10 16.27 -6.28
N ARG A 436 -8.89 16.09 -4.98
CA ARG A 436 -8.62 17.15 -4.01
C ARG A 436 -7.47 16.75 -3.10
N THR A 437 -6.75 17.75 -2.61
CA THR A 437 -5.65 17.62 -1.64
C THR A 437 -6.01 18.32 -0.35
N GLU A 438 -5.57 17.75 0.76
CA GLU A 438 -5.61 18.34 2.10
C GLU A 438 -4.21 18.17 2.72
N ILE A 439 -3.60 19.26 3.17
CA ILE A 439 -2.31 19.27 3.88
C ILE A 439 -2.58 18.87 5.33
N LEU A 440 -2.05 17.71 5.72
CA LEU A 440 -2.17 17.19 7.08
C LEU A 440 -1.06 17.72 7.98
N GLU A 441 0.17 17.81 7.45
CA GLU A 441 1.35 18.20 8.21
C GLU A 441 2.39 18.82 7.26
N LEU A 442 2.98 19.95 7.67
CA LEU A 442 4.15 20.54 7.03
C LEU A 442 5.41 20.02 7.72
N ILE A 443 6.30 19.36 6.97
CA ILE A 443 7.53 18.76 7.49
C ILE A 443 8.74 19.66 7.20
N ASP A 444 8.85 20.16 5.96
CA ASP A 444 9.98 20.99 5.53
C ASP A 444 9.53 22.03 4.50
N LYS A 445 10.24 23.16 4.42
CA LYS A 445 9.97 24.25 3.48
C LYS A 445 11.26 24.94 3.08
N LYS A 446 11.41 25.23 1.79
CA LYS A 446 12.51 26.01 1.23
C LYS A 446 12.03 26.91 0.10
N SER A 447 12.78 27.97 -0.19
CA SER A 447 12.57 28.75 -1.42
C SER A 447 13.48 28.21 -2.52
N SER A 448 12.95 28.13 -3.74
CA SER A 448 13.65 27.69 -4.95
C SER A 448 13.32 28.70 -6.04
N TYR A 449 14.34 29.37 -6.58
CA TYR A 449 14.16 30.49 -7.50
C TYR A 449 13.10 31.50 -6.96
N GLY A 450 12.09 31.85 -7.76
CA GLY A 450 10.99 32.73 -7.37
C GLY A 450 9.84 32.11 -6.60
N VAL A 451 9.91 30.82 -6.20
CA VAL A 451 8.78 30.10 -5.60
C VAL A 451 9.11 29.49 -4.24
N ASP A 452 8.07 29.31 -3.44
CA ASP A 452 8.16 28.55 -2.20
C ASP A 452 7.82 27.08 -2.49
N VAL A 453 8.67 26.17 -2.01
CA VAL A 453 8.47 24.73 -2.11
C VAL A 453 8.36 24.15 -0.71
N SER A 454 7.30 23.40 -0.46
CA SER A 454 7.03 22.76 0.82
C SER A 454 6.95 21.25 0.65
N PHE A 455 7.25 20.50 1.72
CA PHE A 455 7.16 19.06 1.80
C PHE A 455 6.43 18.64 3.07
N GLY A 456 5.57 17.62 2.98
CA GLY A 456 4.74 17.23 4.10
C GLY A 456 3.82 16.05 3.83
N ARG A 457 2.97 15.74 4.82
CA ARG A 457 1.91 14.74 4.68
C ARG A 457 0.67 15.34 4.05
N LEU A 458 0.16 14.64 3.07
CA LEU A 458 -1.01 15.01 2.29
C LEU A 458 -2.07 13.92 2.39
N LYS A 459 -3.33 14.33 2.35
CA LYS A 459 -4.47 13.46 2.12
C LYS A 459 -5.01 13.79 0.74
N VAL A 460 -5.01 12.80 -0.14
CA VAL A 460 -5.48 12.92 -1.51
C VAL A 460 -6.76 12.13 -1.64
N THR A 461 -7.84 12.81 -2.02
CA THR A 461 -9.12 12.18 -2.28
C THR A 461 -9.44 12.24 -3.76
N GLU A 462 -9.75 11.10 -4.36
CA GLU A 462 -10.15 10.97 -5.76
C GLU A 462 -11.54 10.34 -5.87
N LYS A 463 -12.42 10.96 -6.67
CA LYS A 463 -13.74 10.43 -7.03
C LYS A 463 -13.82 10.22 -8.53
N VAL A 464 -14.14 9.00 -8.97
CA VAL A 464 -14.50 8.73 -10.37
C VAL A 464 -15.95 9.16 -10.56
N THR A 465 -16.17 10.23 -11.32
CA THR A 465 -17.48 10.87 -11.51
C THR A 465 -18.19 10.40 -12.78
N GLY A 466 -17.48 9.72 -13.67
CA GLY A 466 -18.01 9.28 -14.96
C GLY A 466 -16.95 8.68 -15.86
N PHE A 467 -17.31 8.42 -17.11
CA PHE A 467 -16.40 7.99 -18.15
C PHE A 467 -16.87 8.45 -19.53
N GLN A 468 -15.94 8.47 -20.50
CA GLN A 468 -16.20 8.79 -21.90
C GLN A 468 -16.05 7.54 -22.76
N LYS A 469 -17.02 7.28 -23.64
CA LYS A 469 -16.86 6.32 -24.75
C LYS A 469 -16.24 7.04 -25.93
N ARG A 470 -15.12 6.54 -26.46
CA ARG A 470 -14.41 7.15 -27.60
C ARG A 470 -14.21 6.11 -28.70
N SER A 471 -14.41 6.51 -29.95
CA SER A 471 -14.23 5.64 -31.11
C SER A 471 -12.80 5.09 -31.16
N SER A 472 -12.65 3.78 -31.29
CA SER A 472 -11.33 3.12 -31.37
C SER A 472 -10.57 3.46 -32.67
N LEU A 473 -11.29 3.91 -33.71
CA LEU A 473 -10.70 4.30 -35.00
C LEU A 473 -10.37 5.79 -35.06
N THR A 474 -11.31 6.64 -34.66
CA THR A 474 -11.21 8.10 -34.87
C THR A 474 -10.84 8.86 -33.60
N HIS A 475 -10.83 8.21 -32.45
CA HIS A 475 -10.69 8.82 -31.11
C HIS A 475 -11.72 9.93 -30.80
N LYS A 476 -12.75 10.11 -31.64
CA LYS A 476 -13.84 11.07 -31.38
C LYS A 476 -14.68 10.62 -30.19
N LEU A 477 -15.13 11.59 -29.40
CA LEU A 477 -16.05 11.35 -28.28
C LEU A 477 -17.39 10.88 -28.83
N ILE A 478 -17.89 9.74 -28.32
CA ILE A 478 -19.19 9.17 -28.67
C ILE A 478 -20.22 9.59 -27.62
N SER A 479 -19.93 9.33 -26.34
CA SER A 479 -20.80 9.68 -25.22
C SER A 479 -19.98 9.96 -23.96
N THR A 480 -20.59 10.69 -23.02
CA THR A 480 -20.11 10.83 -21.65
C THR A 480 -21.18 10.28 -20.72
N ASN A 481 -20.79 9.38 -19.83
CA ASN A 481 -21.69 8.64 -18.96
C ASN A 481 -21.29 8.91 -17.50
N PRO A 482 -22.21 9.37 -16.63
CA PRO A 482 -21.92 9.59 -15.23
C PRO A 482 -21.76 8.26 -14.48
N LEU A 483 -20.96 8.28 -13.41
CA LEU A 483 -20.78 7.16 -12.49
C LEU A 483 -20.87 7.69 -11.06
N ASP A 484 -21.51 6.93 -10.18
CA ASP A 484 -21.49 7.20 -8.75
C ASP A 484 -20.69 6.10 -8.04
N LEU A 485 -19.38 6.29 -8.05
CA LEU A 485 -18.43 5.41 -7.38
C LEU A 485 -17.92 6.06 -6.08
N PRO A 486 -17.58 5.25 -5.06
CA PRO A 486 -17.12 5.77 -3.77
C PRO A 486 -15.81 6.54 -3.92
N GLU A 487 -15.64 7.57 -3.10
CA GLU A 487 -14.37 8.30 -3.02
C GLU A 487 -13.26 7.38 -2.49
N GLN A 488 -12.08 7.50 -3.08
CA GLN A 488 -10.87 6.87 -2.59
C GLN A 488 -10.00 7.92 -1.93
N THR A 489 -9.58 7.67 -0.71
CA THR A 489 -8.65 8.57 0.00
C THR A 489 -7.37 7.83 0.31
N ILE A 490 -6.24 8.47 0.01
CA ILE A 490 -4.92 8.01 0.40
C ILE A 490 -4.25 9.11 1.24
N GLU A 491 -3.70 8.72 2.38
CA GLU A 491 -2.73 9.56 3.10
C GLU A 491 -1.34 9.21 2.60
N THR A 492 -0.57 10.19 2.15
CA THR A 492 0.73 10.02 1.50
C THR A 492 1.65 11.19 1.84
N GLU A 493 2.87 11.16 1.32
CA GLU A 493 3.82 12.26 1.38
C GLU A 493 3.86 12.96 0.02
N GLY A 494 4.05 14.28 0.04
CA GLY A 494 4.15 15.06 -1.19
C GLY A 494 4.85 16.39 -0.98
N MET A 495 5.25 16.97 -2.11
CA MET A 495 5.73 18.35 -2.19
C MET A 495 4.70 19.21 -2.91
N TRP A 496 4.68 20.50 -2.58
CA TRP A 496 3.90 21.46 -3.32
C TRP A 496 4.67 22.76 -3.54
N ILE A 497 4.40 23.37 -4.69
CA ILE A 497 5.03 24.61 -5.14
C ILE A 497 3.96 25.68 -5.09
N ASP A 498 4.15 26.65 -4.21
CA ASP A 498 3.26 27.81 -4.08
C ASP A 498 3.76 28.93 -5.00
N LEU A 499 2.89 29.33 -5.92
CA LEU A 499 3.17 30.38 -6.89
C LEU A 499 2.77 31.75 -6.31
N PRO A 500 3.66 32.76 -6.38
CA PRO A 500 3.31 34.13 -6.04
C PRO A 500 2.16 34.68 -6.92
N GLU A 501 1.29 35.49 -6.32
CA GLU A 501 0.13 36.09 -7.02
C GLU A 501 0.57 37.05 -8.14
N GLU A 502 1.77 37.62 -8.03
CA GLU A 502 2.38 38.48 -9.04
C GLU A 502 2.58 37.72 -10.37
N ILE A 503 3.00 36.45 -10.31
CA ILE A 503 3.19 35.60 -11.50
C ILE A 503 1.84 35.35 -12.18
N ARG A 504 0.80 35.03 -11.39
CA ARG A 504 -0.55 34.84 -11.90
C ARG A 504 -1.08 36.08 -12.59
N THR A 505 -0.99 37.23 -11.92
CA THR A 505 -1.43 38.53 -12.44
C THR A 505 -0.74 38.87 -13.75
N LEU A 506 0.57 38.60 -13.84
CA LEU A 506 1.36 38.84 -15.05
C LEU A 506 0.92 37.94 -16.22
N LEU A 507 0.75 36.64 -15.97
CA LEU A 507 0.27 35.68 -16.98
C LEU A 507 -1.12 36.07 -17.50
N GLU A 508 -2.06 36.40 -16.60
CA GLU A 508 -3.41 36.83 -16.96
C GLU A 508 -3.40 38.15 -17.75
N LYS A 509 -2.57 39.13 -17.33
CA LYS A 509 -2.38 40.40 -18.06
C LYS A 509 -1.86 40.18 -19.48
N ASN A 510 -0.99 39.18 -19.67
CA ASN A 510 -0.46 38.78 -20.96
C ASN A 510 -1.42 37.85 -21.76
N LYS A 511 -2.67 37.68 -21.28
CA LYS A 511 -3.72 36.85 -21.90
C LYS A 511 -3.36 35.37 -22.01
N TYR A 512 -2.48 34.88 -21.14
CA TYR A 512 -2.17 33.47 -21.02
C TYR A 512 -3.22 32.74 -20.18
N HIS A 513 -3.50 31.47 -20.47
CA HIS A 513 -4.42 30.68 -19.66
C HIS A 513 -3.71 30.14 -18.42
N PHE A 514 -3.84 30.82 -17.28
CA PHE A 514 -3.11 30.48 -16.04
C PHE A 514 -3.30 29.04 -15.56
N MET A 515 -4.54 28.52 -15.47
CA MET A 515 -4.75 27.11 -15.08
C MET A 515 -4.07 26.14 -16.06
N GLY A 516 -4.18 26.41 -17.37
CA GLY A 516 -3.50 25.64 -18.40
C GLY A 516 -1.98 25.67 -18.29
N ALA A 517 -1.40 26.74 -17.75
CA ALA A 517 0.03 26.87 -17.47
C ALA A 517 0.46 25.95 -16.32
N ILE A 518 -0.19 26.06 -15.16
CA ILE A 518 0.16 25.28 -13.97
C ILE A 518 -0.09 23.77 -14.16
N HIS A 519 -1.13 23.41 -14.93
CA HIS A 519 -1.43 22.03 -15.28
C HIS A 519 -0.43 21.45 -16.29
N ALA A 520 0.02 22.26 -17.24
CA ALA A 520 1.10 21.87 -18.15
C ALA A 520 2.45 21.73 -17.43
N MET A 521 2.73 22.59 -16.45
CA MET A 521 3.92 22.51 -15.59
C MET A 521 3.90 21.22 -14.77
N GLU A 522 2.77 20.91 -14.11
CA GLU A 522 2.55 19.65 -13.39
C GLU A 522 2.89 18.44 -14.27
N HIS A 523 2.33 18.38 -15.49
CA HIS A 523 2.59 17.28 -16.41
C HIS A 523 4.05 17.18 -16.85
N ALA A 524 4.69 18.30 -17.18
CA ALA A 524 6.09 18.33 -17.58
C ALA A 524 6.99 17.82 -16.46
N MET A 525 6.77 18.30 -15.23
CA MET A 525 7.54 17.88 -14.05
C MET A 525 7.35 16.40 -13.73
N ILE A 526 6.12 15.87 -13.76
CA ILE A 526 5.87 14.44 -13.51
C ILE A 526 6.46 13.57 -14.62
N ALA A 527 6.42 14.03 -15.88
CA ALA A 527 7.00 13.29 -16.99
C ALA A 527 8.53 13.15 -16.88
N LEU A 528 9.19 14.18 -16.32
CA LEU A 528 10.64 14.26 -16.12
C LEU A 528 11.10 13.75 -14.76
N PHE A 529 10.18 13.50 -13.83
CA PHE A 529 10.47 12.99 -12.49
C PHE A 529 11.41 11.76 -12.47
N PRO A 530 11.25 10.77 -13.39
CA PRO A 530 12.15 9.60 -13.44
C PRO A 530 13.62 9.93 -13.72
N LEU A 531 13.94 11.14 -14.20
CA LEU A 531 15.32 11.60 -14.41
C LEU A 531 16.09 11.86 -13.11
N LEU A 532 15.38 12.07 -11.99
CA LEU A 532 15.96 12.43 -10.70
C LEU A 532 15.96 11.26 -9.72
N VAL A 533 14.95 10.40 -9.84
CA VAL A 533 14.64 9.31 -8.91
C VAL A 533 14.25 8.07 -9.71
N LEU A 534 14.76 6.90 -9.33
CA LEU A 534 14.40 5.62 -9.95
C LEU A 534 12.95 5.23 -9.64
N CYS A 535 11.98 5.75 -10.39
CA CYS A 535 10.57 5.42 -10.27
C CYS A 535 9.90 5.21 -11.63
N ASP A 536 8.74 4.57 -11.62
CA ASP A 536 7.83 4.62 -12.76
C ASP A 536 6.98 5.90 -12.66
N ARG A 537 6.53 6.43 -13.80
CA ARG A 537 5.57 7.56 -13.80
C ARG A 537 4.26 7.20 -13.06
N ASN A 538 3.94 5.91 -12.86
CA ASN A 538 2.78 5.42 -12.12
C ASN A 538 2.92 5.55 -10.61
N ASP A 539 4.13 5.74 -10.11
CA ASP A 539 4.41 5.83 -8.69
C ASP A 539 4.17 7.26 -8.16
N ILE A 540 3.88 8.21 -9.05
CA ILE A 540 3.73 9.64 -8.77
C ILE A 540 2.34 10.13 -9.19
N GLY A 541 1.69 10.87 -8.31
CA GLY A 541 0.50 11.65 -8.60
C GLY A 541 0.81 13.15 -8.67
N GLY A 542 -0.08 13.89 -9.32
CA GLY A 542 -0.07 15.34 -9.31
C GLY A 542 -1.46 15.92 -9.40
N ILE A 543 -1.56 17.13 -8.86
CA ILE A 543 -2.75 17.99 -8.86
C ILE A 543 -2.27 19.44 -8.95
N SER A 544 -2.87 20.21 -9.86
CA SER A 544 -2.67 21.65 -9.98
C SER A 544 -3.92 22.41 -9.52
N CYS A 545 -3.73 23.31 -8.56
CA CYS A 545 -4.79 24.08 -7.92
C CYS A 545 -4.61 25.57 -8.21
N PRO A 546 -5.50 26.23 -8.98
CA PRO A 546 -5.44 27.68 -9.18
C PRO A 546 -5.58 28.49 -7.90
N LEU A 547 -6.29 27.95 -6.91
CA LEU A 547 -6.40 28.47 -5.56
C LEU A 547 -6.66 27.29 -4.62
N HIS A 548 -5.73 27.02 -3.71
CA HIS A 548 -5.87 25.94 -2.73
C HIS A 548 -6.30 26.51 -1.37
N GLU A 549 -7.30 25.88 -0.74
CA GLU A 549 -7.99 26.42 0.45
C GLU A 549 -7.05 26.68 1.64
N GLN A 550 -6.03 25.84 1.85
CA GLN A 550 -5.11 25.96 2.99
C GLN A 550 -3.87 26.82 2.72
N THR A 551 -3.44 26.93 1.46
CA THR A 551 -2.26 27.75 1.10
C THR A 551 -2.66 29.17 0.69
N GLU A 552 -3.96 29.37 0.39
CA GLU A 552 -4.54 30.61 -0.14
C GLU A 552 -3.82 31.12 -1.40
N ARG A 553 -3.14 30.22 -2.12
CA ARG A 553 -2.31 30.51 -3.30
C ARG A 553 -2.59 29.49 -4.40
N ALA A 554 -2.10 29.81 -5.59
CA ALA A 554 -2.00 28.81 -6.65
C ALA A 554 -0.88 27.82 -6.30
N SER A 555 -1.20 26.53 -6.26
CA SER A 555 -0.28 25.49 -5.80
C SER A 555 -0.26 24.30 -6.75
N VAL A 556 0.95 23.81 -7.07
CA VAL A 556 1.14 22.55 -7.83
C VAL A 556 1.65 21.48 -6.87
N PHE A 557 0.86 20.43 -6.66
CA PHE A 557 1.16 19.30 -5.80
C PHE A 557 1.75 18.15 -6.62
N ILE A 558 2.83 17.54 -6.12
CA ILE A 558 3.42 16.30 -6.62
C ILE A 558 3.63 15.37 -5.43
N TYR A 559 3.04 14.19 -5.47
CA TYR A 559 2.95 13.30 -4.31
C TYR A 559 3.17 11.84 -4.67
N ASP A 560 3.53 11.04 -3.68
CA ASP A 560 3.72 9.60 -3.85
C ASP A 560 2.37 8.93 -4.06
N GLY A 561 2.25 8.10 -5.10
CA GLY A 561 1.02 7.40 -5.47
C GLY A 561 0.61 6.27 -4.51
N TYR A 562 1.21 6.20 -3.34
CA TYR A 562 1.13 5.08 -2.41
C TYR A 562 0.83 5.52 -0.98
N PRO A 563 -0.03 4.80 -0.24
CA PRO A 563 -0.30 5.10 1.16
C PRO A 563 0.97 5.14 2.03
N GLY A 564 1.08 6.16 2.87
CA GLY A 564 2.20 6.41 3.78
C GLY A 564 3.46 7.00 3.14
N GLY A 565 3.51 7.16 1.81
CA GLY A 565 4.69 7.67 1.11
C GLY A 565 5.84 6.65 1.00
N VAL A 566 6.55 6.68 -0.11
CA VAL A 566 7.72 5.82 -0.40
C VAL A 566 9.03 6.61 -0.48
N GLY A 567 8.96 7.93 -0.30
CA GLY A 567 10.09 8.85 -0.28
C GLY A 567 10.42 9.46 -1.64
N LEU A 568 9.59 9.27 -2.67
CA LEU A 568 9.88 9.78 -4.01
C LEU A 568 9.76 11.31 -4.04
N ALA A 569 8.65 11.86 -3.55
CA ALA A 569 8.41 13.29 -3.44
C ALA A 569 9.43 13.99 -2.54
N LYS A 570 9.92 13.32 -1.49
CA LYS A 570 10.99 13.84 -0.63
C LYS A 570 12.29 14.03 -1.39
N GLU A 571 12.70 13.03 -2.18
CA GLU A 571 13.92 13.12 -2.99
C GLU A 571 13.78 14.20 -4.08
N ALA A 572 12.59 14.32 -4.69
CA ALA A 572 12.32 15.38 -5.65
C ALA A 572 12.29 16.77 -5.01
N PHE A 573 11.78 16.92 -3.79
CA PHE A 573 11.84 18.15 -3.02
C PHE A 573 13.29 18.61 -2.82
N LEU A 574 14.20 17.69 -2.47
CA LEU A 574 15.63 18.01 -2.33
C LEU A 574 16.25 18.48 -3.66
N LYS A 575 15.79 17.94 -4.80
CA LYS A 575 16.30 18.22 -6.15
C LYS A 575 15.41 19.15 -7.00
N VAL A 576 14.49 19.88 -6.39
CA VAL A 576 13.41 20.61 -7.11
C VAL A 576 13.94 21.59 -8.17
N ASP A 577 15.07 22.25 -7.90
CA ASP A 577 15.69 23.21 -8.83
C ASP A 577 15.98 22.55 -10.18
N LYS A 578 16.57 21.34 -10.16
CA LYS A 578 16.85 20.56 -11.37
C LYS A 578 15.58 20.16 -12.12
N LEU A 579 14.49 19.90 -11.40
CA LEU A 579 13.21 19.53 -12.01
C LEU A 579 12.57 20.71 -12.74
N LEU A 580 12.68 21.91 -12.16
CA LEU A 580 12.22 23.16 -12.77
C LEU A 580 13.02 23.49 -14.04
N ASP A 581 14.35 23.40 -13.97
CA ASP A 581 15.24 23.66 -15.11
C ASP A 581 14.94 22.72 -16.30
N GLN A 582 14.84 21.41 -16.02
CA GLN A 582 14.55 20.40 -17.04
C GLN A 582 13.13 20.53 -17.60
N GLY A 583 12.16 20.92 -16.77
CA GLY A 583 10.80 21.24 -17.19
C GLY A 583 10.80 22.35 -18.24
N ARG A 584 11.44 23.48 -17.94
CA ARG A 584 11.58 24.60 -18.86
C ARG A 584 12.26 24.19 -20.18
N GLU A 585 13.37 23.46 -20.10
CA GLU A 585 14.15 23.03 -21.28
C GLU A 585 13.37 22.06 -22.18
N THR A 586 12.67 21.09 -21.59
CA THR A 586 11.85 20.12 -22.34
C THR A 586 10.69 20.81 -23.06
N VAL A 587 10.01 21.74 -22.38
CA VAL A 587 8.88 22.45 -22.97
C VAL A 587 9.36 23.41 -24.07
N SER A 588 10.49 24.09 -23.88
CA SER A 588 11.00 25.11 -24.82
C SER A 588 11.58 24.49 -26.09
N SER A 589 12.27 23.35 -25.96
CA SER A 589 12.85 22.63 -27.09
C SER A 589 11.83 21.91 -27.98
N CYS A 590 10.56 21.82 -27.56
CA CYS A 590 9.51 21.15 -28.32
C CYS A 590 8.96 22.06 -29.42
N GLY A 591 8.82 21.55 -30.66
CA GLY A 591 8.29 22.32 -31.79
C GLY A 591 6.77 22.45 -31.86
N CYS A 592 6.00 21.84 -30.95
CA CYS A 592 4.54 21.88 -31.01
C CYS A 592 3.95 23.24 -30.57
N ASP A 593 2.80 23.64 -31.11
CA ASP A 593 2.17 24.92 -30.78
C ASP A 593 1.39 24.90 -29.46
N THR A 594 0.54 23.90 -29.27
CA THR A 594 -0.47 23.88 -28.19
C THR A 594 -0.09 22.96 -27.02
N GLY A 595 0.73 21.95 -27.28
CA GLY A 595 1.11 20.91 -26.34
C GLY A 595 1.04 19.53 -27.00
N CYS A 596 1.94 18.62 -26.63
CA CYS A 596 1.98 17.25 -27.16
C CYS A 596 2.49 16.25 -26.10
N PRO A 597 2.41 14.93 -26.36
CA PRO A 597 2.98 13.90 -25.48
C PRO A 597 4.47 14.05 -25.18
N SER A 598 5.20 14.76 -26.04
CA SER A 598 6.64 15.02 -25.89
C SER A 598 6.96 16.19 -24.95
N CYS A 599 5.97 16.90 -24.39
CA CYS A 599 6.22 18.01 -23.48
C CYS A 599 5.22 18.09 -22.32
N VAL A 600 3.95 18.42 -22.58
CA VAL A 600 2.99 18.82 -21.54
C VAL A 600 1.75 17.92 -21.46
N HIS A 601 1.58 16.92 -22.34
CA HIS A 601 0.45 15.99 -22.24
C HIS A 601 0.78 14.78 -21.38
N SER A 602 -0.14 14.45 -20.47
CA SER A 602 -0.07 13.22 -19.68
C SER A 602 -1.12 12.21 -20.17
N PRO A 603 -0.78 10.93 -20.36
CA PRO A 603 -1.76 9.89 -20.65
C PRO A 603 -2.70 9.62 -19.47
N LYS A 604 -2.34 10.07 -18.26
CA LYS A 604 -3.08 9.82 -17.00
C LYS A 604 -3.97 10.97 -16.55
N CYS A 605 -3.97 12.08 -17.29
CA CYS A 605 -4.78 13.23 -16.96
C CYS A 605 -6.27 12.84 -16.98
N GLY A 606 -6.92 12.90 -15.80
CA GLY A 606 -8.36 12.65 -15.64
C GLY A 606 -9.21 13.69 -16.37
N SER A 607 -8.70 14.92 -16.47
CA SER A 607 -9.33 16.05 -17.18
C SER A 607 -9.16 16.00 -18.71
N GLY A 608 -8.59 14.92 -19.26
CA GLY A 608 -8.48 14.78 -20.71
C GLY A 608 -7.40 15.65 -21.36
N ASN A 609 -6.39 16.11 -20.60
CA ASN A 609 -5.39 17.11 -21.01
C ASN A 609 -6.01 18.47 -21.34
N ARG A 610 -7.06 18.87 -20.59
CA ARG A 610 -7.76 20.14 -20.78
C ARG A 610 -8.07 20.80 -19.42
N PRO A 611 -7.84 22.12 -19.27
CA PRO A 611 -7.11 22.99 -20.21
C PRO A 611 -5.59 22.73 -20.14
N ILE A 612 -4.87 22.93 -21.23
CA ILE A 612 -3.40 22.92 -21.30
C ILE A 612 -2.99 24.09 -22.20
N ASP A 613 -2.01 24.87 -21.75
CA ASP A 613 -1.43 25.96 -22.53
C ASP A 613 0.09 25.92 -22.41
N LYS A 614 0.74 25.44 -23.48
CA LYS A 614 2.21 25.34 -23.54
C LYS A 614 2.90 26.71 -23.46
N ARG A 615 2.38 27.73 -24.14
CA ARG A 615 3.03 29.05 -24.19
C ARG A 615 2.94 29.73 -22.83
N ALA A 616 1.80 29.60 -22.17
CA ALA A 616 1.62 30.04 -20.79
C ALA A 616 2.55 29.29 -19.83
N CYS A 617 2.71 27.97 -20.01
CA CYS A 617 3.63 27.15 -19.22
C CYS A 617 5.10 27.60 -19.35
N LEU A 618 5.53 27.94 -20.57
CA LEU A 618 6.87 28.48 -20.79
C LEU A 618 7.08 29.83 -20.10
N ALA A 619 6.13 30.74 -20.26
CA ALA A 619 6.17 32.02 -19.56
C ALA A 619 6.23 31.81 -18.04
N LEU A 620 5.43 30.89 -17.49
CA LEU A 620 5.45 30.53 -16.08
C LEU A 620 6.84 30.04 -15.62
N PHE A 621 7.47 29.11 -16.35
CA PHE A 621 8.81 28.64 -16.02
C PHE A 621 9.85 29.78 -16.06
N GLU A 622 9.81 30.64 -17.09
CA GLU A 622 10.73 31.77 -17.20
C GLU A 622 10.55 32.76 -16.04
N GLU A 623 9.32 33.07 -15.63
CA GLU A 623 9.07 33.94 -14.48
C GLU A 623 9.56 33.33 -13.16
N ILE A 624 9.35 32.02 -12.97
CA ILE A 624 9.85 31.32 -11.78
C ILE A 624 11.39 31.40 -11.72
N LEU A 625 12.08 31.13 -12.84
CA LEU A 625 13.54 31.03 -12.90
C LEU A 625 14.24 32.39 -12.89
N ASN A 626 13.65 33.42 -13.51
CA ASN A 626 14.24 34.77 -13.59
C ASN A 626 13.96 35.63 -12.35
N THR A 627 13.03 35.22 -11.48
CA THR A 627 12.80 35.92 -10.22
C THR A 627 13.92 35.60 -9.22
N PRO A 628 14.71 36.60 -8.77
CA PRO A 628 15.77 36.35 -7.80
C PRO A 628 15.18 35.83 -6.48
N LEU A 629 15.91 34.92 -5.83
CA LEU A 629 15.58 34.42 -4.49
C LEU A 629 15.28 35.62 -3.58
N LYS A 630 14.07 35.70 -3.03
CA LYS A 630 13.75 36.69 -2.00
C LYS A 630 14.60 36.37 -0.75
N GLN A 631 15.78 36.97 -0.65
CA GLN A 631 16.48 37.08 0.63
C GLN A 631 15.72 38.09 1.48
N GLY A 632 14.98 37.58 2.46
CA GLY A 632 14.39 38.38 3.54
C GLY A 632 12.88 38.49 3.48
N ASP A 633 12.21 37.56 4.17
CA ASP A 633 10.97 37.84 4.92
C ASP A 633 10.84 36.87 6.11
N PHE A 634 11.98 36.48 6.69
CA PHE A 634 12.02 35.52 7.81
C PHE A 634 11.74 36.13 9.18
N GLU A 635 11.57 37.47 9.30
CA GLU A 635 11.35 38.13 10.60
C GLU A 635 9.99 38.83 10.75
N GLN A 636 9.24 39.10 9.67
CA GLN A 636 7.98 39.87 9.79
C GLN A 636 6.70 39.02 9.94
N LEU A 637 6.73 37.73 9.58
CA LEU A 637 5.61 36.82 9.84
C LEU A 637 5.56 36.31 11.29
N PHE A 638 6.62 36.51 12.08
CA PHE A 638 6.72 36.08 13.48
C PHE A 638 6.41 37.17 14.52
N SER A 639 6.05 38.40 14.13
CA SER A 639 5.87 39.50 15.10
C SER A 639 4.42 39.83 15.49
N ARG A 640 3.40 39.14 14.95
CA ARG A 640 1.98 39.43 15.29
C ARG A 640 1.09 38.21 15.56
N LYS A 641 1.46 37.41 16.57
CA LYS A 641 0.59 36.99 17.70
C LYS A 641 1.34 35.96 18.55
N LYS A 642 2.01 36.44 19.60
CA LYS A 642 2.12 35.67 20.85
C LYS A 642 0.70 35.47 21.39
N ARG A 643 0.01 34.44 20.91
CA ARG A 643 -1.16 33.85 21.56
C ARG A 643 -0.88 32.37 21.69
N ASN A 644 -0.28 32.02 22.83
CA ASN A 644 -0.17 30.67 23.40
C ASN A 644 -0.22 29.53 22.39
N GLU A 645 0.90 29.29 21.70
CA GLU A 645 1.16 28.03 21.03
C GLU A 645 1.30 26.93 22.08
N LYS A 646 0.20 26.20 22.34
CA LYS A 646 0.32 24.79 22.67
C LYS A 646 0.76 24.10 21.39
N VAL A 647 2.05 23.79 21.31
CA VAL A 647 2.58 22.76 20.41
C VAL A 647 1.74 21.51 20.68
N ALA A 648 0.87 21.14 19.74
CA ALA A 648 0.23 19.83 19.76
C ALA A 648 1.28 18.81 19.33
N SER A 649 2.21 18.52 20.24
CA SER A 649 2.84 17.22 20.24
C SER A 649 1.71 16.21 20.34
N PHE A 650 1.56 15.34 19.35
CA PHE A 650 1.07 13.99 19.64
C PHE A 650 2.15 13.24 20.44
N THR A 651 2.55 13.81 21.58
CA THR A 651 2.61 13.01 22.78
C THR A 651 1.23 12.39 22.88
N VAL A 652 1.18 11.06 22.84
CA VAL A 652 0.21 10.37 23.67
C VAL A 652 0.53 10.87 25.08
N GLU A 653 -0.03 12.02 25.45
CA GLU A 653 -0.33 12.28 26.83
C GLU A 653 -1.16 11.06 27.19
N SER A 654 -0.55 10.12 27.91
CA SER A 654 -1.32 9.21 28.73
C SER A 654 -2.36 10.09 29.40
N ASN A 655 -3.63 9.98 29.02
CA ASN A 655 -4.74 10.70 29.61
C ASN A 655 -4.73 10.37 31.10
N LYS A 656 -3.91 11.07 31.87
CA LYS A 656 -4.02 11.12 33.32
C LYS A 656 -5.20 12.05 33.57
N GLY A 657 -6.34 11.42 33.83
CA GLY A 657 -7.49 12.08 34.43
C GLY A 657 -8.67 12.23 33.50
N ARG A 658 -9.27 11.12 33.08
CA ARG A 658 -10.74 11.03 33.09
C ARG A 658 -11.30 9.76 33.70
N GLY A 659 -10.53 8.69 33.86
CA GLY A 659 -10.83 7.55 34.76
C GLY A 659 -12.32 7.29 35.02
N ILE A 660 -12.69 7.18 36.29
CA ILE A 660 -14.10 7.09 36.73
C ILE A 660 -14.86 8.41 36.45
N ASP A 661 -14.16 9.55 36.40
CA ASP A 661 -14.73 10.89 36.13
C ASP A 661 -15.37 11.06 34.73
N ALA A 662 -15.22 10.07 33.85
CA ALA A 662 -15.87 10.03 32.54
C ALA A 662 -17.36 9.67 32.63
N LEU A 663 -17.78 9.05 33.74
CA LEU A 663 -19.17 8.68 33.98
C LEU A 663 -20.02 9.92 34.32
N PRO A 664 -21.28 9.98 33.87
CA PRO A 664 -22.18 11.06 34.26
C PRO A 664 -22.58 10.94 35.74
N SER A 665 -23.19 11.99 36.28
CA SER A 665 -23.64 12.03 37.68
C SER A 665 -24.63 10.92 38.05
N ARG A 666 -25.42 10.45 37.08
CA ARG A 666 -26.36 9.34 37.29
C ARG A 666 -26.33 8.37 36.11
N PHE A 667 -25.60 7.27 36.27
CA PHE A 667 -25.63 6.12 35.38
C PHE A 667 -26.22 4.89 36.08
N GLY A 668 -26.61 3.89 35.29
CA GLY A 668 -26.96 2.59 35.85
C GLY A 668 -26.45 1.41 35.04
N VAL A 669 -26.16 0.31 35.74
CA VAL A 669 -25.73 -0.97 35.14
C VAL A 669 -26.91 -1.91 35.16
N PHE A 670 -27.27 -2.46 34.01
CA PHE A 670 -28.51 -3.21 33.79
C PHE A 670 -28.24 -4.57 33.17
N ASP A 671 -28.92 -5.58 33.72
CA ASP A 671 -29.01 -6.93 33.19
C ASP A 671 -30.42 -7.49 33.46
N LEU A 672 -30.88 -8.46 32.65
CA LEU A 672 -32.14 -9.15 32.87
C LEU A 672 -32.04 -10.65 32.62
N GLU A 673 -32.94 -11.38 33.26
CA GLU A 673 -33.16 -12.80 33.04
C GLU A 673 -34.55 -13.06 32.44
N THR A 674 -34.66 -14.15 31.68
CA THR A 674 -35.86 -14.45 30.89
C THR A 674 -36.71 -15.56 31.49
N ILE A 675 -37.98 -15.65 31.07
CA ILE A 675 -38.92 -16.71 31.49
C ILE A 675 -38.84 -17.92 30.57
N ARG A 676 -38.69 -17.66 29.26
CA ARG A 676 -38.64 -18.67 28.20
C ARG A 676 -37.30 -18.62 27.50
N SER A 677 -36.78 -19.78 27.13
CA SER A 677 -35.61 -19.92 26.26
C SER A 677 -35.90 -19.48 24.82
N ALA A 678 -34.84 -19.21 24.06
CA ALA A 678 -34.94 -18.91 22.64
C ALA A 678 -35.61 -20.05 21.85
N GLU A 679 -35.44 -21.31 22.28
CA GLU A 679 -36.08 -22.48 21.64
C GLU A 679 -37.60 -22.49 21.84
N GLU A 680 -38.06 -22.16 23.05
CA GLU A 680 -39.48 -22.15 23.42
C GLU A 680 -40.27 -21.05 22.68
N VAL A 681 -39.63 -19.96 22.26
CA VAL A 681 -40.26 -18.87 21.48
C VAL A 681 -40.10 -19.01 19.96
N GLY A 682 -39.41 -20.05 19.49
CA GLY A 682 -39.19 -20.31 18.06
C GLY A 682 -38.00 -19.58 17.44
N GLY A 683 -36.97 -19.28 18.23
CA GLY A 683 -35.66 -18.78 17.81
C GLY A 683 -35.33 -17.35 18.27
N TRP A 684 -34.06 -16.98 18.17
CA TRP A 684 -33.51 -15.65 18.55
C TRP A 684 -34.08 -14.44 17.78
N ASN A 685 -34.89 -14.68 16.74
CA ASN A 685 -35.60 -13.62 16.02
C ASN A 685 -36.89 -13.18 16.71
N LYS A 686 -37.31 -13.88 17.77
CA LYS A 686 -38.55 -13.67 18.53
C LYS A 686 -38.30 -13.39 20.02
N CYS A 687 -37.16 -12.77 20.34
CA CYS A 687 -36.72 -12.52 21.72
C CYS A 687 -37.73 -11.71 22.55
N GLU A 688 -38.54 -10.86 21.91
CA GLU A 688 -39.62 -10.10 22.54
C GLU A 688 -40.69 -10.98 23.20
N ASN A 689 -40.81 -12.25 22.81
CA ASN A 689 -41.77 -13.20 23.38
C ASN A 689 -41.21 -14.02 24.55
N MET A 690 -39.94 -13.80 24.94
CA MET A 690 -39.25 -14.59 25.97
C MET A 690 -39.74 -14.27 27.39
N GLY A 691 -40.25 -13.05 27.60
CA GLY A 691 -40.68 -12.56 28.90
C GLY A 691 -39.51 -12.33 29.87
N VAL A 692 -39.70 -11.43 30.84
CA VAL A 692 -38.66 -11.09 31.84
C VAL A 692 -39.02 -11.72 33.18
N SER A 693 -38.13 -12.55 33.72
CA SER A 693 -38.33 -13.15 35.05
C SER A 693 -37.85 -12.21 36.15
N VAL A 694 -36.65 -11.64 35.98
CA VAL A 694 -36.04 -10.67 36.90
C VAL A 694 -35.23 -9.68 36.07
N GLY A 695 -35.35 -8.37 36.35
CA GLY A 695 -34.43 -7.35 35.87
C GLY A 695 -33.73 -6.67 37.05
N VAL A 696 -32.42 -6.41 36.95
CA VAL A 696 -31.67 -5.74 38.02
C VAL A 696 -30.98 -4.50 37.46
N ILE A 697 -31.11 -3.37 38.16
CA ILE A 697 -30.39 -2.12 37.87
C ILE A 697 -29.56 -1.74 39.08
N TYR A 698 -28.25 -1.57 38.93
CA TYR A 698 -27.44 -0.78 39.84
C TYR A 698 -27.61 0.70 39.50
N ASP A 699 -28.08 1.53 40.42
CA ASP A 699 -28.17 2.99 40.24
C ASP A 699 -27.04 3.67 41.02
N SER A 700 -26.16 4.37 40.31
CA SER A 700 -25.02 5.09 40.89
C SER A 700 -25.39 6.17 41.92
N GLN A 701 -26.61 6.73 41.88
CA GLN A 701 -27.06 7.72 42.86
C GLN A 701 -27.48 7.08 44.18
N LEU A 702 -28.02 5.85 44.12
CA LEU A 702 -28.45 5.09 45.29
C LEU A 702 -27.32 4.21 45.85
N ASP A 703 -26.32 3.94 45.01
CA ASP A 703 -25.22 3.00 45.26
C ASP A 703 -25.70 1.59 45.67
N ASP A 704 -26.83 1.15 45.10
CA ASP A 704 -27.42 -0.17 45.35
C ASP A 704 -28.10 -0.74 44.09
N CYS A 705 -28.32 -2.05 44.10
CA CYS A 705 -29.03 -2.80 43.06
C CYS A 705 -30.52 -2.88 43.39
N ILE A 706 -31.37 -2.38 42.49
CA ILE A 706 -32.82 -2.52 42.56
C ILE A 706 -33.25 -3.65 41.63
N THR A 707 -34.05 -4.55 42.18
CA THR A 707 -34.60 -5.71 41.46
C THR A 707 -36.05 -5.46 41.09
N TYR A 708 -36.42 -5.81 39.86
CA TYR A 708 -37.77 -5.71 39.32
C TYR A 708 -38.24 -7.09 38.87
N LEU A 709 -39.47 -7.45 39.22
CA LEU A 709 -40.13 -8.65 38.73
C LEU A 709 -40.99 -8.34 37.49
N GLU A 710 -41.52 -9.37 36.84
CA GLU A 710 -42.29 -9.23 35.60
C GLU A 710 -43.44 -8.20 35.69
N HIS A 711 -44.13 -8.14 36.83
CA HIS A 711 -45.25 -7.20 37.03
C HIS A 711 -44.79 -5.73 37.21
N GLU A 712 -43.50 -5.49 37.40
CA GLU A 712 -42.88 -4.18 37.66
C GLU A 712 -42.06 -3.66 36.47
N ILE A 713 -42.10 -4.35 35.31
CA ILE A 713 -41.27 -4.02 34.14
C ILE A 713 -41.52 -2.61 33.59
N HIS A 714 -42.73 -2.06 33.76
CA HIS A 714 -43.00 -0.67 33.41
C HIS A 714 -42.16 0.30 34.26
N ALA A 715 -42.02 0.03 35.56
CA ALA A 715 -41.18 0.82 36.45
C ALA A 715 -39.67 0.64 36.14
N LEU A 716 -39.26 -0.57 35.73
CA LEU A 716 -37.90 -0.83 35.23
C LEU A 716 -37.58 0.04 34.01
N ILE A 717 -38.50 0.11 33.04
CA ILE A 717 -38.32 0.89 31.81
C ILE A 717 -38.25 2.38 32.12
N GLU A 718 -39.15 2.90 32.96
CA GLU A 718 -39.11 4.30 33.42
C GLU A 718 -37.79 4.61 34.13
N HIS A 719 -37.29 3.68 34.95
CA HIS A 719 -36.02 3.83 35.62
C HIS A 719 -34.86 3.93 34.62
N LEU A 720 -34.79 3.03 33.61
CA LEU A 720 -33.76 3.09 32.55
C LEU A 720 -33.80 4.42 31.76
N GLN A 721 -34.99 4.97 31.51
CA GLN A 721 -35.14 6.25 30.82
C GLN A 721 -34.68 7.45 31.66
N SER A 722 -34.66 7.31 32.99
CA SER A 722 -34.23 8.37 33.91
C SER A 722 -32.71 8.47 34.10
N LEU A 723 -31.95 7.52 33.54
CA LEU A 723 -30.49 7.47 33.64
C LEU A 723 -29.84 8.27 32.50
N ASP A 724 -28.74 8.96 32.79
CA ASP A 724 -27.95 9.68 31.78
C ASP A 724 -27.15 8.72 30.89
N LEU A 725 -26.85 7.52 31.41
CA LEU A 725 -26.13 6.45 30.72
C LEU A 725 -26.55 5.09 31.28
N VAL A 726 -26.93 4.18 30.38
CA VAL A 726 -27.19 2.76 30.69
C VAL A 726 -25.96 1.95 30.27
N ILE A 727 -25.44 1.12 31.17
CA ILE A 727 -24.34 0.19 30.88
C ILE A 727 -24.86 -1.23 30.99
N GLY A 728 -24.41 -2.11 30.12
CA GLY A 728 -24.58 -3.53 30.35
C GLY A 728 -23.75 -4.39 29.41
N PHE A 729 -24.09 -5.68 29.34
CA PHE A 729 -23.33 -6.68 28.61
C PHE A 729 -24.28 -7.45 27.68
N ASN A 730 -24.35 -7.03 26.41
CA ASN A 730 -25.29 -7.52 25.36
C ASN A 730 -26.67 -6.82 25.30
N ASN A 731 -26.84 -5.67 25.97
CA ASN A 731 -28.11 -4.96 26.08
C ASN A 731 -28.77 -4.62 24.75
N ARG A 732 -28.02 -4.15 23.75
CA ARG A 732 -28.64 -3.69 22.49
C ARG A 732 -29.25 -4.81 21.66
N ARG A 733 -28.64 -5.99 21.70
CA ARG A 733 -29.00 -7.12 20.85
C ARG A 733 -29.87 -8.14 21.55
N PHE A 734 -29.91 -8.11 22.89
CA PHE A 734 -30.66 -9.05 23.69
C PHE A 734 -31.63 -8.33 24.64
N ASP A 735 -31.15 -7.70 25.71
CA ASP A 735 -32.00 -7.22 26.81
C ASP A 735 -33.05 -6.20 26.34
N ASN A 736 -32.65 -5.23 25.51
CA ASN A 736 -33.55 -4.24 24.92
C ASN A 736 -34.59 -4.88 23.97
N ARG A 737 -34.26 -6.01 23.32
CA ARG A 737 -35.21 -6.73 22.46
C ARG A 737 -36.21 -7.52 23.29
N VAL A 738 -35.80 -8.11 24.41
CA VAL A 738 -36.72 -8.76 25.34
C VAL A 738 -37.70 -7.74 25.92
N LEU A 739 -37.19 -6.59 26.38
CA LEU A 739 -38.03 -5.50 26.92
C LEU A 739 -38.99 -4.89 25.89
N SER A 740 -38.68 -4.96 24.59
CA SER A 740 -39.58 -4.47 23.55
C SER A 740 -40.93 -5.22 23.48
N GLY A 741 -41.02 -6.42 24.10
CA GLY A 741 -42.30 -7.12 24.27
C GLY A 741 -43.26 -6.45 25.25
N TYR A 742 -42.76 -5.56 26.11
CA TYR A 742 -43.51 -4.89 27.17
C TYR A 742 -43.71 -3.39 26.91
N SER A 743 -43.08 -2.81 25.88
CA SER A 743 -43.17 -1.38 25.58
C SER A 743 -42.98 -1.07 24.10
N ASN A 744 -43.69 -0.05 23.62
CA ASN A 744 -43.55 0.49 22.27
C ASN A 744 -42.35 1.46 22.13
N ILE A 745 -41.59 1.69 23.21
CA ILE A 745 -40.44 2.60 23.22
C ILE A 745 -39.21 1.88 22.68
N ASN A 746 -38.50 2.50 21.74
CA ASN A 746 -37.24 1.95 21.23
C ASN A 746 -36.09 2.22 22.22
N LEU A 747 -35.83 1.26 23.10
CA LEU A 747 -34.78 1.33 24.13
C LEU A 747 -33.35 1.42 23.56
N ASN A 748 -33.13 1.07 22.28
CA ASN A 748 -31.83 1.25 21.64
C ASN A 748 -31.47 2.73 21.36
N ASN A 749 -32.44 3.65 21.51
CA ASN A 749 -32.19 5.09 21.42
C ASN A 749 -31.65 5.68 22.73
N LEU A 750 -31.67 4.92 23.84
CA LEU A 750 -31.10 5.37 25.09
C LEU A 750 -29.57 5.54 24.97
N PRO A 751 -28.96 6.44 25.76
CA PRO A 751 -27.51 6.52 25.85
C PRO A 751 -26.99 5.24 26.47
N THR A 752 -26.54 4.28 25.65
CA THR A 752 -26.12 2.95 26.12
C THR A 752 -24.68 2.64 25.75
N LEU A 753 -23.90 2.21 26.74
CA LEU A 753 -22.60 1.56 26.59
C LEU A 753 -22.78 0.03 26.72
N ASP A 754 -22.56 -0.70 25.64
CA ASP A 754 -22.61 -2.16 25.63
C ASP A 754 -21.18 -2.71 25.60
N LEU A 755 -20.71 -3.23 26.75
CA LEU A 755 -19.34 -3.71 26.89
C LEU A 755 -19.03 -4.89 25.95
N LEU A 756 -20.02 -5.69 25.59
CA LEU A 756 -19.83 -6.79 24.65
C LEU A 756 -19.61 -6.27 23.22
N GLU A 757 -20.31 -5.20 22.82
CA GLU A 757 -20.08 -4.56 21.51
C GLU A 757 -18.69 -3.95 21.43
N GLU A 758 -18.23 -3.29 22.49
CA GLU A 758 -16.86 -2.75 22.57
C GLU A 758 -15.83 -3.87 22.42
N VAL A 759 -15.90 -4.92 23.24
CA VAL A 759 -14.98 -6.07 23.18
C VAL A 759 -15.01 -6.74 21.80
N HIS A 760 -16.20 -6.92 21.23
CA HIS A 760 -16.36 -7.48 19.89
C HIS A 760 -15.76 -6.57 18.80
N GLY A 761 -15.87 -5.24 18.93
CA GLY A 761 -15.29 -4.27 18.02
C GLY A 761 -13.78 -4.42 17.88
N TYR A 762 -13.09 -4.72 18.98
CA TYR A 762 -11.63 -4.95 18.99
C TYR A 762 -11.24 -6.36 18.53
N LEU A 763 -11.93 -7.40 19.00
CA LEU A 763 -11.52 -8.80 18.77
C LEU A 763 -12.08 -9.41 17.48
N GLY A 764 -13.20 -8.88 16.97
CA GLY A 764 -13.95 -9.47 15.86
C GLY A 764 -14.69 -10.77 16.20
N TYR A 765 -14.74 -11.14 17.48
CA TYR A 765 -15.53 -12.27 18.00
C TYR A 765 -16.01 -11.96 19.42
N ARG A 766 -17.06 -12.65 19.88
CA ARG A 766 -17.68 -12.41 21.19
C ARG A 766 -16.98 -13.18 22.31
N LEU A 767 -16.84 -12.56 23.47
CA LEU A 767 -16.43 -13.19 24.73
C LEU A 767 -17.62 -13.21 25.70
N SER A 768 -17.75 -14.26 26.51
CA SER A 768 -18.77 -14.28 27.57
C SER A 768 -18.31 -13.44 28.76
N LEU A 769 -19.27 -12.86 29.48
CA LEU A 769 -19.04 -12.09 30.70
C LEU A 769 -18.17 -12.87 31.69
N ASN A 770 -18.48 -14.14 31.91
CA ASN A 770 -17.76 -15.02 32.84
C ASN A 770 -16.26 -15.13 32.50
N ARG A 771 -15.92 -15.36 31.22
CA ARG A 771 -14.51 -15.51 30.81
C ARG A 771 -13.74 -14.21 30.94
N LEU A 772 -14.42 -13.08 30.71
CA LEU A 772 -13.83 -11.75 30.83
C LEU A 772 -13.63 -11.38 32.29
N ALA A 773 -14.61 -11.67 33.14
CA ALA A 773 -14.57 -11.43 34.59
C ALA A 773 -13.54 -12.32 35.30
N GLU A 774 -13.48 -13.61 34.97
CA GLU A 774 -12.49 -14.54 35.51
C GLU A 774 -11.06 -14.05 35.18
N ALA A 775 -10.83 -13.66 33.93
CA ALA A 775 -9.52 -13.17 33.53
C ALA A 775 -9.21 -11.77 34.12
N THR A 776 -10.16 -10.84 34.15
CA THR A 776 -9.90 -9.44 34.55
C THR A 776 -9.93 -9.24 36.06
N LEU A 777 -10.95 -9.79 36.73
CA LEU A 777 -11.24 -9.57 38.14
C LEU A 777 -10.85 -10.76 39.03
N GLY A 778 -10.55 -11.94 38.45
CA GLY A 778 -10.25 -13.15 39.21
C GLY A 778 -11.48 -13.79 39.88
N ILE A 779 -12.68 -13.45 39.41
CA ILE A 779 -13.95 -13.93 39.97
C ILE A 779 -14.39 -15.19 39.21
N GLU A 780 -14.48 -16.33 39.90
CA GLU A 780 -15.13 -17.53 39.38
C GLU A 780 -16.64 -17.48 39.62
N LYS A 781 -17.41 -17.84 38.60
CA LYS A 781 -18.87 -17.84 38.66
C LYS A 781 -19.40 -19.23 38.93
N THR A 782 -20.44 -19.32 39.77
CA THR A 782 -21.00 -20.58 40.28
C THR A 782 -22.23 -21.10 39.53
N ALA A 783 -22.78 -20.37 38.54
CA ALA A 783 -23.96 -20.78 37.74
C ALA A 783 -23.99 -20.18 36.31
N ASP A 784 -24.82 -20.74 35.42
CA ASP A 784 -24.99 -20.39 34.00
C ASP A 784 -26.44 -19.91 33.71
N GLY A 785 -26.68 -19.13 32.65
CA GLY A 785 -28.02 -18.57 32.33
C GLY A 785 -29.10 -19.62 32.06
N LEU A 786 -28.72 -20.82 31.60
CA LEU A 786 -29.64 -21.96 31.50
C LEU A 786 -30.15 -22.46 32.86
N GLN A 787 -29.43 -22.16 33.93
CA GLN A 787 -29.83 -22.49 35.30
C GLN A 787 -30.91 -21.54 35.83
N ALA A 788 -30.91 -20.27 35.41
CA ALA A 788 -31.93 -19.29 35.77
C ALA A 788 -33.33 -19.70 35.25
N LEU A 789 -33.41 -20.20 34.02
CA LEU A 789 -34.65 -20.75 33.44
C LEU A 789 -35.18 -21.96 34.22
N LYS A 790 -34.31 -22.81 34.75
CA LYS A 790 -34.71 -23.95 35.60
C LYS A 790 -35.22 -23.48 36.96
N TRP A 791 -34.53 -22.53 37.59
CA TRP A 791 -34.98 -21.95 38.85
C TRP A 791 -36.33 -21.27 38.74
N TYR A 792 -36.63 -20.64 37.60
CA TYR A 792 -37.95 -20.06 37.34
C TYR A 792 -39.05 -21.14 37.32
N LYS A 793 -38.81 -22.26 36.60
CA LYS A 793 -39.72 -23.41 36.57
C LYS A 793 -39.90 -24.08 37.95
N GLU A 794 -38.89 -23.98 38.80
CA GLU A 794 -38.91 -24.47 40.20
C GLU A 794 -39.46 -23.45 41.21
N GLY A 795 -39.84 -22.24 40.77
CA GLY A 795 -40.33 -21.16 41.65
C GLY A 795 -39.27 -20.52 42.55
N LYS A 796 -37.98 -20.74 42.29
CA LYS A 796 -36.85 -20.24 43.09
C LYS A 796 -36.39 -18.86 42.64
N ILE A 797 -37.28 -17.87 42.75
CA ILE A 797 -37.02 -16.50 42.28
C ILE A 797 -35.82 -15.86 42.99
N ASP A 798 -35.63 -16.10 44.30
CA ASP A 798 -34.51 -15.55 45.08
C ASP A 798 -33.13 -15.89 44.50
N LEU A 799 -32.97 -17.09 43.93
CA LEU A 799 -31.71 -17.51 43.30
C LEU A 799 -31.46 -16.79 41.97
N ILE A 800 -32.52 -16.48 41.22
CA ILE A 800 -32.43 -15.70 39.98
C ILE A 800 -32.06 -14.25 40.30
N GLN A 801 -32.65 -13.67 41.34
CA GLN A 801 -32.30 -12.33 41.80
C GLN A 801 -30.84 -12.23 42.22
N GLN A 802 -30.34 -13.18 43.01
CA GLN A 802 -28.93 -13.22 43.42
C GLN A 802 -27.99 -13.38 42.22
N TYR A 803 -28.39 -14.19 41.23
CA TYR A 803 -27.60 -14.41 40.02
C TYR A 803 -27.52 -13.15 39.15
N CYS A 804 -28.65 -12.56 38.78
CA CYS A 804 -28.71 -11.35 37.96
C CYS A 804 -28.05 -10.15 38.66
N ARG A 805 -28.24 -10.01 39.99
CA ARG A 805 -27.52 -9.00 40.79
C ARG A 805 -26.01 -9.16 40.69
N LYS A 806 -25.50 -10.39 40.76
CA LYS A 806 -24.07 -10.66 40.62
C LYS A 806 -23.56 -10.30 39.21
N ASP A 807 -24.36 -10.48 38.17
CA ASP A 807 -23.99 -10.12 36.79
C ASP A 807 -23.89 -8.61 36.60
N VAL A 808 -24.83 -7.87 37.20
CA VAL A 808 -24.78 -6.40 37.27
C VAL A 808 -23.55 -5.93 38.04
N GLU A 809 -23.26 -6.51 39.20
CA GLU A 809 -22.08 -6.17 40.01
C GLU A 809 -20.77 -6.47 39.26
N ILE A 810 -20.65 -7.64 38.62
CA ILE A 810 -19.49 -7.98 37.80
C ILE A 810 -19.33 -6.99 36.63
N THR A 811 -20.43 -6.63 35.98
CA THR A 811 -20.41 -5.69 34.84
C THR A 811 -19.99 -4.28 35.29
N ARG A 812 -20.45 -3.83 36.46
CA ARG A 812 -20.01 -2.59 37.11
C ARG A 812 -18.52 -2.63 37.44
N ASP A 813 -18.07 -3.71 38.06
CA ASP A 813 -16.67 -3.84 38.49
C ASP A 813 -15.73 -3.93 37.27
N LEU A 814 -16.18 -4.57 36.18
CA LEU A 814 -15.49 -4.52 34.90
C LEU A 814 -15.45 -3.09 34.35
N LEU A 815 -16.57 -2.35 34.34
CA LEU A 815 -16.59 -0.95 33.90
C LEU A 815 -15.56 -0.10 34.66
N TYR A 816 -15.53 -0.19 36.00
CA TYR A 816 -14.56 0.52 36.82
C TYR A 816 -13.13 0.09 36.52
N HIS A 817 -12.86 -1.21 36.42
CA HIS A 817 -11.54 -1.70 36.04
C HIS A 817 -11.10 -1.15 34.68
N GLY A 818 -11.98 -1.15 33.68
CA GLY A 818 -11.70 -0.64 32.34
C GLY A 818 -11.40 0.85 32.33
N LEU A 819 -12.13 1.64 33.12
CA LEU A 819 -11.90 3.08 33.26
C LEU A 819 -10.63 3.42 34.05
N GLU A 820 -10.31 2.66 35.09
CA GLU A 820 -9.11 2.88 35.93
C GLU A 820 -7.83 2.39 35.25
N ARG A 821 -7.87 1.21 34.64
CA ARG A 821 -6.69 0.52 34.08
C ARG A 821 -6.54 0.73 32.58
N GLY A 822 -7.61 1.12 31.88
CA GLY A 822 -7.61 1.32 30.43
C GLY A 822 -7.61 0.03 29.61
N TYR A 823 -7.82 -1.14 30.22
CA TYR A 823 -7.84 -2.44 29.55
C TYR A 823 -8.66 -3.48 30.32
N PHE A 824 -9.11 -4.53 29.63
CA PHE A 824 -9.53 -5.81 30.23
C PHE A 824 -8.48 -6.88 30.04
N LEU A 825 -8.52 -7.94 30.84
CA LEU A 825 -7.72 -9.14 30.61
C LEU A 825 -8.59 -10.22 29.99
N PHE A 826 -8.04 -10.95 29.03
CA PHE A 826 -8.68 -12.15 28.51
C PHE A 826 -7.65 -13.21 28.14
N THR A 827 -8.11 -14.45 28.08
CA THR A 827 -7.29 -15.58 27.66
C THR A 827 -7.42 -15.76 26.14
N ASN A 828 -6.33 -15.54 25.41
CA ASN A 828 -6.32 -15.72 23.96
C ASN A 828 -6.41 -17.21 23.57
N ARG A 829 -6.52 -17.50 22.27
CA ARG A 829 -6.58 -18.88 21.75
C ARG A 829 -5.34 -19.73 22.05
N ALA A 830 -4.22 -19.10 22.43
CA ALA A 830 -2.99 -19.75 22.84
C ALA A 830 -2.91 -19.99 24.37
N LYS A 831 -4.02 -19.80 25.10
CA LYS A 831 -4.12 -19.92 26.57
C LYS A 831 -3.22 -18.94 27.33
N GLN A 832 -2.89 -17.80 26.73
CA GLN A 832 -2.13 -16.73 27.37
C GLN A 832 -3.07 -15.58 27.77
N LYS A 833 -2.87 -15.06 28.97
CA LYS A 833 -3.59 -13.91 29.49
C LYS A 833 -2.99 -12.63 28.93
N VAL A 834 -3.80 -11.83 28.25
CA VAL A 834 -3.39 -10.63 27.52
C VAL A 834 -4.31 -9.47 27.79
N ARG A 835 -3.79 -8.25 27.61
CA ARG A 835 -4.52 -6.99 27.75
C ARG A 835 -5.30 -6.70 26.47
N LEU A 836 -6.57 -6.35 26.64
CA LEU A 836 -7.46 -5.78 25.65
C LEU A 836 -7.64 -4.29 26.01
N PRO A 837 -6.91 -3.37 25.36
CA PRO A 837 -7.06 -1.95 25.65
C PRO A 837 -8.45 -1.47 25.25
N LEU A 838 -9.06 -0.65 26.11
CA LEU A 838 -10.40 -0.10 25.92
C LEU A 838 -10.39 1.38 26.29
N ALA A 839 -10.69 2.25 25.33
CA ALA A 839 -10.88 3.68 25.55
C ALA A 839 -12.34 3.98 25.96
N LEU A 840 -12.78 3.38 27.08
CA LEU A 840 -14.17 3.49 27.55
C LEU A 840 -14.58 4.95 27.83
N ASP A 841 -13.64 5.76 28.32
CA ASP A 841 -13.81 7.19 28.56
C ASP A 841 -14.16 7.97 27.27
N GLU A 842 -13.46 7.69 26.17
CA GLU A 842 -13.74 8.29 24.86
C GLU A 842 -15.08 7.82 24.28
N THR A 843 -15.40 6.53 24.43
CA THR A 843 -16.68 5.95 24.01
C THR A 843 -17.84 6.61 24.76
N ILE A 844 -17.76 6.72 26.09
CA ILE A 844 -18.77 7.40 26.92
C ILE A 844 -18.94 8.86 26.52
N ALA A 845 -17.83 9.59 26.34
CA ALA A 845 -17.88 10.99 25.90
C ALA A 845 -18.58 11.15 24.53
N THR A 846 -18.39 10.18 23.63
CA THR A 846 -19.04 10.17 22.31
C THR A 846 -20.54 9.89 22.42
N ILE A 847 -20.94 8.94 23.27
CA ILE A 847 -22.35 8.62 23.54
C ILE A 847 -23.06 9.86 24.10
N LEU A 848 -22.51 10.49 25.14
CA LEU A 848 -23.12 11.66 25.78
C LEU A 848 -23.18 12.89 24.86
N LYS A 849 -22.22 13.06 23.95
CA LYS A 849 -22.26 14.13 22.93
C LYS A 849 -23.39 13.97 21.92
N LYS A 850 -23.75 12.73 21.56
CA LYS A 850 -24.85 12.47 20.61
C LYS A 850 -26.23 12.81 21.18
N VAL A 851 -26.38 12.78 22.51
CA VAL A 851 -27.63 13.08 23.21
C VAL A 851 -27.87 14.58 23.35
N LYS A 852 -26.79 15.39 23.34
CA LYS A 852 -26.84 16.86 23.43
C LYS A 852 -27.08 17.57 22.09
N LYS A 853 -27.13 16.84 20.98
CA LYS A 853 -27.48 17.32 19.64
C LYS A 853 -28.85 16.80 19.27
#